data_AF-A0A916QS38-F1
#
_entry.id   AF-A0A916QS38-F1
#
_cell.length_a   1.000
_cell.length_b   1.000
_cell.length_c   1.000
_cell.angle_alpha   90.00
_cell.angle_beta   90.00
_cell.angle_gamma   90.00
#
_symmetry.space_group_name_H-M   'P 1'
#
loop_
_entity.id
_entity.type
_entity.pdbx_description
1 polymer ?
#
loop_
_entity_poly.entity_id
_entity_poly.type
_entity_poly.pdbx_seq_one_letter_code
_entity_poly.pdbx_strand_id
1 'polypeptide(L)'
;MVDISSAFITRSETVLEFFQRPGVGLYIPLYQRQYSWDKENIDQLMEDICHGVEMRVEQDNAIRFLGTIISVVESNSDANINPKDKKALPTRIENIIDGQQRISTIAILACLLYQKIVNILNQLLDEIKNHGMEEAAKSYLDKLLGIFSLDLQRGLPQRKPIIIRGEIDNWTYAGNENDYYKSDISLYIASFISAIIEKEKEEKEQGEKKVKIQFPKPPRDSLVEKNIKLINTWLRKVEKAYDGDGNNSYPTAWKILDSRLSQKSLWSYERPELYDRVLCNSNPMSAQDKRVCSLVQIFAFCHYLLDCCCFTVIEPKTTDWAFDMFQSLNATGTPLTAIETFKPIVVNYCNLNNNNGSGFRGSKSEEYFSQLEELLGTEKTAASKNKLTNEYLTTFGAYYNGENKPPRQFSTQRKWLNDKYSNENECKTYEEKEDFIRCMADIADYWKNIIQFEPNKYSALPKTDKVTESDRKESAICVMYLEDANHKMARALLSRFYSLVLRDEPGRDSEFVYACKKVAAFFTLWRSALPNTGLDDAYRKILRTKMSWKTCNEKGNKQLNKETLSECFMDELKEKKIGTKEEWKNRAVSYLLYDNNIKKVCKFVLFVTAHDTIPDPDYPGLMKPSSPGTCLYLEPNKWVSKDFNSIEHIAPQKQSEKEEFTQAWDDSLNYESIGNLTLLPTEINSSVSNKTWIGKWIYYKHLAESNPDIIKDLKQEAKDSEVKLEQKTINLFKQASFQHHIEPIVKLGKDGTWNKKLVQDRTERICDILWDRMYQWLSE
;
A
#
# COMPACT_ATOMS: atom_id res chain seq x y z
N MET A 1 26.53 3.45 49.19
CA MET A 1 26.24 4.34 48.05
C MET A 1 26.03 3.44 46.85
N VAL A 2 24.87 3.47 46.20
CA VAL A 2 24.64 2.66 44.99
C VAL A 2 25.52 3.23 43.88
N ASP A 3 26.39 2.41 43.30
CA ASP A 3 27.22 2.83 42.18
C ASP A 3 26.37 2.87 40.90
N ILE A 4 25.85 4.06 40.60
CA ILE A 4 25.01 4.35 39.44
C ILE A 4 25.76 4.05 38.13
N SER A 5 27.09 4.18 38.11
CA SER A 5 27.89 3.94 36.90
C SER A 5 27.87 2.47 36.45
N SER A 6 27.47 1.56 37.35
CA SER A 6 27.34 0.12 37.08
C SER A 6 25.89 -0.36 36.88
N ALA A 7 24.90 0.55 36.90
CA ALA A 7 23.48 0.17 36.86
C ALA A 7 23.07 -0.42 35.51
N PHE A 8 23.60 0.13 34.41
CA PHE A 8 23.38 -0.34 33.05
C PHE A 8 24.52 0.12 32.12
N ILE A 9 24.74 -0.63 31.04
CA ILE A 9 25.69 -0.29 29.98
C ILE A 9 24.90 0.06 28.71
N THR A 10 25.30 1.13 28.02
CA THR A 10 24.73 1.51 26.73
C THR A 10 25.76 1.42 25.62
N ARG A 11 25.42 0.79 24.50
CA ARG A 11 26.29 0.65 23.32
C ARG A 11 25.51 1.01 22.06
N SER A 12 26.19 1.63 21.10
CA SER A 12 25.68 1.79 19.75
C SER A 12 26.31 0.70 18.89
N GLU A 13 25.50 -0.20 18.34
CA GLU A 13 25.96 -1.35 17.57
C GLU A 13 25.25 -1.39 16.22
N THR A 14 25.97 -1.71 15.16
CA THR A 14 25.38 -2.06 13.86
C THR A 14 24.55 -3.35 13.99
N VAL A 15 23.68 -3.62 13.01
CA VAL A 15 22.95 -4.90 12.95
C VAL A 15 23.94 -6.07 12.94
N LEU A 16 25.02 -5.97 12.16
CA LEU A 16 26.02 -7.02 12.10
C LEU A 16 26.70 -7.26 13.44
N GLU A 17 27.18 -6.20 14.10
CA GLU A 17 27.84 -6.28 15.40
C GLU A 17 26.94 -6.89 16.47
N PHE A 18 25.66 -6.49 16.52
CA PHE A 18 24.71 -6.99 17.52
C PHE A 18 24.48 -8.50 17.44
N PHE A 19 24.30 -9.04 16.23
CA PHE A 19 24.01 -10.46 16.04
C PHE A 19 25.26 -11.34 16.05
N GLN A 20 26.42 -10.83 15.63
CA GLN A 20 27.66 -11.60 15.59
C GLN A 20 28.45 -11.61 16.92
N ARG A 21 27.83 -11.22 18.03
CA ARG A 21 28.45 -11.31 19.36
C ARG A 21 28.80 -12.77 19.68
N PRO A 22 30.08 -13.13 19.90
CA PRO A 22 30.50 -14.52 20.00
C PRO A 22 29.77 -15.30 21.09
N GLY A 23 29.12 -16.40 20.70
CA GLY A 23 28.48 -17.35 21.63
C GLY A 23 27.24 -16.82 22.36
N VAL A 24 26.67 -15.70 21.90
CA VAL A 24 25.43 -15.14 22.43
C VAL A 24 24.21 -15.82 21.79
N GLY A 25 23.32 -16.34 22.62
CA GLY A 25 21.97 -16.74 22.22
C GLY A 25 20.93 -15.76 22.75
N LEU A 26 19.95 -15.40 21.93
CA LEU A 26 18.90 -14.46 22.27
C LEU A 26 17.66 -15.24 22.72
N TYR A 27 17.25 -15.03 23.97
CA TYR A 27 16.11 -15.69 24.58
C TYR A 27 14.96 -14.70 24.73
N ILE A 28 13.80 -15.00 24.18
CA ILE A 28 12.58 -14.22 24.37
C ILE A 28 11.79 -14.85 25.52
N PRO A 29 11.71 -14.21 26.70
CA PRO A 29 11.01 -14.79 27.86
C PRO A 29 9.51 -14.98 27.62
N LEU A 30 8.87 -15.93 28.32
CA LEU A 30 7.45 -16.27 28.11
C LEU A 30 6.50 -15.07 28.30
N TYR A 31 6.78 -14.19 29.27
CA TYR A 31 5.95 -13.03 29.57
C TYR A 31 5.92 -11.99 28.44
N GLN A 32 6.83 -12.09 27.48
CA GLN A 32 6.78 -11.24 26.30
C GLN A 32 5.63 -11.63 25.37
N ARG A 33 5.08 -10.67 24.63
CA ARG A 33 4.06 -10.94 23.62
C ARG A 33 4.58 -11.82 22.48
N GLN A 34 3.68 -12.49 21.78
CA GLN A 34 4.02 -13.21 20.54
C GLN A 34 4.44 -12.25 19.42
N TYR A 35 5.00 -12.78 18.34
CA TYR A 35 5.31 -12.00 17.15
C TYR A 35 4.04 -11.36 16.57
N SER A 36 4.09 -10.04 16.36
CA SER A 36 2.88 -9.23 16.10
C SER A 36 3.12 -8.06 15.14
N TRP A 37 4.27 -8.03 14.45
CA TRP A 37 4.53 -7.01 13.42
C TRP A 37 3.60 -7.24 12.23
N ASP A 38 2.83 -6.22 11.88
CA ASP A 38 1.90 -6.25 10.75
C ASP A 38 2.54 -5.73 9.46
N LYS A 39 1.71 -5.61 8.41
CA LYS A 39 2.12 -5.08 7.11
C LYS A 39 2.75 -3.69 7.19
N GLU A 40 2.23 -2.79 8.02
CA GLU A 40 2.74 -1.41 8.11
C GLU A 40 4.16 -1.40 8.69
N ASN A 41 4.42 -2.24 9.71
CA ASN A 41 5.76 -2.38 10.30
C ASN A 41 6.78 -2.93 9.28
N ILE A 42 6.39 -3.96 8.50
CA ILE A 42 7.27 -4.55 7.48
C ILE A 42 7.52 -3.58 6.34
N ASP A 43 6.47 -2.91 5.83
CA ASP A 43 6.60 -1.92 4.77
C ASP A 43 7.55 -0.79 5.22
N GLN A 44 7.41 -0.31 6.47
CA GLN A 44 8.29 0.73 7.01
C GLN A 44 9.75 0.28 7.07
N LEU A 45 10.05 -0.91 7.60
CA LEU A 45 11.43 -1.43 7.66
C LEU A 45 12.04 -1.56 6.25
N MET A 46 11.29 -2.12 5.30
CA MET A 46 11.78 -2.33 3.94
C MET A 46 11.95 -1.01 3.18
N GLU A 47 11.04 -0.04 3.37
CA GLU A 47 11.13 1.31 2.81
C GLU A 47 12.34 2.06 3.39
N ASP A 48 12.57 1.98 4.70
CA ASP A 48 13.69 2.62 5.38
C ASP A 48 15.06 2.12 4.90
N ILE A 49 15.20 0.81 4.62
CA ILE A 49 16.43 0.23 4.07
C ILE A 49 16.59 0.63 2.60
N CYS A 50 15.53 0.51 1.79
CA CYS A 50 15.58 0.87 0.37
C CYS A 50 15.96 2.34 0.16
N HIS A 51 15.28 3.24 0.86
CA HIS A 51 15.57 4.67 0.80
C HIS A 51 16.93 5.00 1.42
N GLY A 52 17.34 4.24 2.44
CA GLY A 52 18.68 4.32 2.99
C GLY A 52 19.78 4.09 1.95
N VAL A 53 19.62 3.08 1.10
CA VAL A 53 20.54 2.81 -0.03
C VAL A 53 20.51 3.95 -1.05
N GLU A 54 19.32 4.45 -1.39
CA GLU A 54 19.16 5.61 -2.28
C GLU A 54 19.90 6.84 -1.74
N MET A 55 19.77 7.14 -0.45
CA MET A 55 20.51 8.23 0.19
C MET A 55 22.01 7.98 0.25
N ARG A 56 22.47 6.73 0.40
CA ARG A 56 23.90 6.39 0.34
C ARG A 56 24.52 6.59 -1.03
N VAL A 57 23.73 6.43 -2.09
CA VAL A 57 24.18 6.75 -3.46
C VAL A 57 24.49 8.26 -3.58
N GLU A 58 23.76 9.11 -2.85
CA GLU A 58 23.93 10.57 -2.91
C GLU A 58 24.88 11.13 -1.84
N GLN A 59 24.96 10.50 -0.66
CA GLN A 59 25.58 11.07 0.55
C GLN A 59 26.36 10.00 1.34
N ASP A 60 27.54 10.37 1.88
CA ASP A 60 28.44 9.42 2.55
C ASP A 60 27.95 8.94 3.93
N ASN A 61 27.18 9.77 4.66
CA ASN A 61 26.82 9.55 6.08
C ASN A 61 25.36 9.11 6.32
N ALA A 62 24.72 8.42 5.37
CA ALA A 62 23.37 7.93 5.58
C ALA A 62 23.36 6.67 6.48
N ILE A 63 23.20 6.86 7.79
CA ILE A 63 22.95 5.80 8.78
C ILE A 63 21.46 5.70 9.12
N ARG A 64 21.03 4.52 9.57
CA ARG A 64 19.66 4.27 10.00
C ARG A 64 19.60 3.77 11.43
N PHE A 65 19.00 4.56 12.31
CA PHE A 65 18.64 4.08 13.64
C PHE A 65 17.38 3.20 13.59
N LEU A 66 17.47 1.96 14.06
CA LEU A 66 16.37 0.99 14.14
C LEU A 66 15.70 0.94 15.51
N GLY A 67 16.16 1.76 16.46
CA GLY A 67 15.61 1.85 17.82
C GLY A 67 16.49 1.18 18.87
N THR A 68 15.90 1.03 20.06
CA THR A 68 16.59 0.51 21.25
C THR A 68 16.34 -0.98 21.43
N ILE A 69 17.36 -1.73 21.87
CA ILE A 69 17.24 -3.11 22.35
C ILE A 69 17.56 -3.10 23.84
N ILE A 70 16.67 -3.64 24.67
CA ILE A 70 16.96 -3.86 26.10
C ILE A 70 17.17 -5.36 26.28
N SER A 71 18.37 -5.76 26.71
CA SER A 71 18.69 -7.16 26.99
C SER A 71 19.34 -7.34 28.36
N VAL A 72 19.00 -8.43 29.05
CA VAL A 72 19.56 -8.77 30.36
C VAL A 72 20.35 -10.05 30.22
N VAL A 73 21.60 -10.05 30.67
CA VAL A 73 22.42 -11.28 30.70
C VAL A 73 21.83 -12.26 31.70
N GLU A 74 21.55 -13.47 31.26
CA GLU A 74 21.05 -14.54 32.11
C GLU A 74 22.16 -15.02 33.05
N SER A 75 21.94 -14.82 34.36
CA SER A 75 22.92 -15.14 35.40
C SER A 75 22.82 -16.58 35.91
N ASN A 76 21.64 -17.22 35.75
CA ASN A 76 21.40 -18.59 36.16
C ASN A 76 20.61 -19.34 35.07
N SER A 77 21.27 -19.61 33.95
CA SER A 77 20.67 -20.32 32.81
C SER A 77 20.17 -21.71 33.17
N ASP A 78 20.74 -22.32 34.23
CA ASP A 78 20.29 -23.60 34.75
C ASP A 78 18.96 -23.52 35.50
N ALA A 79 18.58 -22.39 36.09
CA ALA A 79 17.27 -22.26 36.71
C ALA A 79 16.24 -21.68 35.74
N ASN A 80 16.66 -20.70 34.93
CA ASN A 80 15.75 -19.76 34.28
C ASN A 80 15.42 -20.08 32.82
N ILE A 81 16.18 -21.00 32.19
CA ILE A 81 15.92 -21.43 30.81
C ILE A 81 15.21 -22.78 30.84
N ASN A 82 13.96 -22.79 30.39
CA ASN A 82 13.16 -23.99 30.21
C ASN A 82 12.32 -23.87 28.93
N PRO A 83 12.08 -24.96 28.18
CA PRO A 83 12.81 -26.23 28.25
C PRO A 83 14.31 -26.05 27.91
N LYS A 84 15.17 -26.91 28.45
CA LYS A 84 16.62 -26.86 28.20
C LYS A 84 17.25 -28.21 27.93
N ASP A 85 18.21 -28.24 27.02
CA ASP A 85 19.25 -29.27 26.96
C ASP A 85 20.58 -28.65 27.43
N LYS A 86 21.07 -29.11 28.59
CA LYS A 86 22.30 -28.59 29.20
C LYS A 86 23.51 -28.67 28.26
N LYS A 87 23.54 -29.64 27.35
CA LYS A 87 24.65 -29.81 26.39
C LYS A 87 24.61 -28.78 25.27
N ALA A 88 23.48 -28.09 25.06
CA ALA A 88 23.26 -27.17 23.95
C ALA A 88 22.97 -25.72 24.40
N LEU A 89 23.21 -25.38 25.66
CA LEU A 89 23.11 -24.00 26.12
C LEU A 89 24.23 -23.12 25.50
N PRO A 90 23.91 -21.95 24.93
CA PRO A 90 24.91 -20.96 24.50
C PRO A 90 25.84 -20.54 25.65
N THR A 91 27.04 -20.04 25.33
CA THR A 91 27.99 -19.58 26.34
C THR A 91 27.52 -18.33 27.08
N ARG A 92 26.71 -17.50 26.40
CA ARG A 92 26.04 -16.34 26.97
C ARG A 92 24.60 -16.31 26.47
N ILE A 93 23.64 -16.12 27.36
CA ILE A 93 22.22 -16.03 27.01
C ILE A 93 21.75 -14.63 27.40
N GLU A 94 21.09 -13.96 26.47
CA GLU A 94 20.52 -12.63 26.70
C GLU A 94 19.00 -12.68 26.61
N ASN A 95 18.35 -12.36 27.72
CA ASN A 95 16.91 -12.22 27.81
C ASN A 95 16.49 -10.89 27.18
N ILE A 96 15.74 -10.95 26.08
CA ILE A 96 15.28 -9.77 25.35
C ILE A 96 14.03 -9.20 26.02
N ILE A 97 14.17 -8.00 26.58
CA ILE A 97 13.10 -7.27 27.27
C ILE A 97 12.40 -6.30 26.32
N ASP A 98 13.14 -5.69 25.39
CA ASP A 98 12.58 -4.84 24.33
C ASP A 98 13.27 -5.08 22.99
N GLY A 99 12.53 -4.83 21.90
CA GLY A 99 13.03 -4.95 20.53
C GLY A 99 12.89 -6.33 19.90
N GLN A 100 12.23 -7.28 20.58
CA GLN A 100 12.05 -8.66 20.09
C GLN A 100 11.48 -8.78 18.67
N GLN A 101 10.54 -7.91 18.29
CA GLN A 101 9.88 -7.98 16.99
C GLN A 101 10.83 -7.54 15.86
N ARG A 102 11.69 -6.55 16.15
CA ARG A 102 12.72 -6.05 15.23
C ARG A 102 13.73 -7.13 14.93
N ILE A 103 14.35 -7.68 15.98
CA ILE A 103 15.41 -8.69 15.83
C ILE A 103 14.89 -9.97 15.15
N SER A 104 13.65 -10.39 15.47
CA SER A 104 13.04 -11.56 14.85
C SER A 104 12.78 -11.34 13.35
N THR A 105 12.30 -10.15 12.98
CA THR A 105 12.06 -9.82 11.57
C THR A 105 13.37 -9.71 10.79
N ILE A 106 14.42 -9.16 11.39
CA ILE A 106 15.75 -9.05 10.77
C ILE A 106 16.36 -10.44 10.56
N ALA A 107 16.21 -11.37 11.51
CA ALA A 107 16.64 -12.75 11.33
C ALA A 107 15.91 -13.46 10.17
N ILE A 108 14.59 -13.27 10.04
CA ILE A 108 13.81 -13.78 8.89
C ILE A 108 14.27 -13.13 7.59
N LEU A 109 14.46 -11.81 7.57
CA LEU A 109 14.95 -11.07 6.40
C LEU A 109 16.33 -11.59 5.97
N ALA A 110 17.22 -11.89 6.92
CA ALA A 110 18.53 -12.48 6.63
C ALA A 110 18.42 -13.88 6.00
N CYS A 111 17.50 -14.74 6.45
CA CYS A 111 17.20 -16.02 5.79
C CYS A 111 16.77 -15.80 4.34
N LEU A 112 15.87 -14.86 4.08
CA LEU A 112 15.36 -14.58 2.73
C LEU A 112 16.44 -13.98 1.82
N LEU A 113 17.30 -13.10 2.33
CA LEU A 113 18.46 -12.57 1.61
C LEU A 113 19.46 -13.69 1.28
N TYR A 114 19.74 -14.59 2.22
CA TYR A 114 20.59 -15.76 2.00
C TYR A 114 20.03 -16.62 0.86
N GLN A 115 18.75 -16.98 0.94
CA GLN A 115 18.06 -17.75 -0.10
C GLN A 115 18.12 -17.05 -1.47
N LYS A 116 17.96 -15.72 -1.51
CA LYS A 116 18.02 -14.95 -2.75
C LYS A 116 19.40 -14.97 -3.38
N ILE A 117 20.46 -14.72 -2.61
CA ILE A 117 21.84 -14.76 -3.09
C ILE A 117 22.16 -16.15 -3.65
N VAL A 118 21.85 -17.22 -2.92
CA VAL A 118 22.09 -18.61 -3.39
C VAL A 118 21.32 -18.91 -4.68
N ASN A 119 20.05 -18.52 -4.77
CA ASN A 119 19.24 -18.79 -5.95
C ASN A 119 19.75 -18.07 -7.19
N ILE A 120 20.19 -16.82 -7.07
CA ILE A 120 20.74 -16.05 -8.19
C ILE A 120 22.11 -16.61 -8.57
N LEU A 121 22.98 -16.87 -7.58
CA LEU A 121 24.31 -17.43 -7.78
C LEU A 121 24.24 -18.77 -8.52
N ASN A 122 23.35 -19.69 -8.13
CA ASN A 122 23.19 -20.99 -8.78
C ASN A 122 22.82 -20.90 -10.26
N GLN A 123 22.23 -19.78 -10.70
CA GLN A 123 21.85 -19.55 -12.09
C GLN A 123 22.91 -18.80 -12.90
N LEU A 124 23.99 -18.31 -12.27
CA LEU A 124 25.10 -17.68 -12.97
C LEU A 124 25.98 -18.71 -13.69
N LEU A 125 26.54 -18.32 -14.83
CA LEU A 125 27.58 -19.08 -15.53
C LEU A 125 28.84 -19.16 -14.65
N ASP A 126 29.55 -20.29 -14.73
CA ASP A 126 30.72 -20.53 -13.89
C ASP A 126 31.88 -19.56 -14.19
N GLU A 127 32.03 -19.11 -15.44
CA GLU A 127 32.95 -18.03 -15.80
C GLU A 127 32.70 -16.78 -14.93
N ILE A 128 31.45 -16.30 -14.87
CA ILE A 128 31.07 -15.10 -14.10
C ILE A 128 31.25 -15.31 -12.60
N LYS A 129 30.96 -16.51 -12.10
CA LYS A 129 31.18 -16.87 -10.68
C LYS A 129 32.66 -16.76 -10.31
N ASN A 130 33.51 -17.34 -11.16
CA ASN A 130 34.96 -17.43 -10.97
C ASN A 130 35.65 -16.06 -11.09
N HIS A 131 35.04 -15.09 -11.76
CA HIS A 131 35.45 -13.67 -11.74
C HIS A 131 35.06 -12.95 -10.44
N GLY A 132 35.20 -13.63 -9.30
CA GLY A 132 35.08 -13.02 -7.97
C GLY A 132 33.67 -12.79 -7.43
N MET A 133 32.63 -13.04 -8.23
CA MET A 133 31.23 -12.92 -7.78
C MET A 133 30.89 -13.96 -6.69
N GLU A 134 31.44 -15.17 -6.80
CA GLU A 134 31.23 -16.24 -5.82
C GLU A 134 31.85 -15.90 -4.46
N GLU A 135 33.06 -15.35 -4.45
CA GLU A 135 33.73 -14.90 -3.24
C GLU A 135 32.95 -13.76 -2.55
N ALA A 136 32.52 -12.77 -3.33
CA ALA A 136 31.69 -11.66 -2.82
C ALA A 136 30.38 -12.19 -2.23
N ALA A 137 29.70 -13.10 -2.94
CA ALA A 137 28.49 -13.75 -2.46
C ALA A 137 28.74 -14.53 -1.16
N LYS A 138 29.81 -15.30 -1.08
CA LYS A 138 30.18 -16.09 0.10
C LYS A 138 30.38 -15.21 1.34
N SER A 139 31.07 -14.08 1.20
CA SER A 139 31.25 -13.11 2.29
C SER A 139 29.91 -12.64 2.88
N TYR A 140 28.92 -12.33 2.03
CA TYR A 140 27.58 -11.98 2.52
C TYR A 140 26.82 -13.17 3.08
N LEU A 141 26.91 -14.36 2.48
CA LEU A 141 26.26 -15.57 2.98
C LEU A 141 26.75 -15.91 4.39
N ASP A 142 28.05 -15.79 4.65
CA ASP A 142 28.65 -16.02 5.97
C ASP A 142 28.17 -14.98 6.99
N LYS A 143 28.13 -13.69 6.60
CA LYS A 143 27.59 -12.62 7.44
C LYS A 143 26.13 -12.88 7.80
N LEU A 144 25.28 -13.17 6.80
CA LEU A 144 23.85 -13.42 6.95
C LEU A 144 23.57 -14.67 7.79
N LEU A 145 24.36 -15.74 7.62
CA LEU A 145 24.27 -16.94 8.44
C LEU A 145 24.46 -16.63 9.93
N GLY A 146 25.38 -15.71 10.26
CA GLY A 146 25.57 -15.21 11.62
C GLY A 146 24.42 -14.34 12.16
N ILE A 147 23.51 -13.84 11.31
CA ILE A 147 22.36 -13.03 11.75
C ILE A 147 21.20 -13.89 12.23
N PHE A 148 21.01 -15.09 11.68
CA PHE A 148 19.90 -15.97 12.06
C PHE A 148 20.33 -17.24 12.79
N SER A 149 21.63 -17.57 12.81
CA SER A 149 22.15 -18.75 13.50
C SER A 149 23.28 -18.41 14.48
N LEU A 150 23.34 -19.18 15.57
CA LEU A 150 24.48 -19.20 16.48
C LEU A 150 25.17 -20.57 16.36
N ASP A 151 26.51 -20.57 16.35
CA ASP A 151 27.29 -21.81 16.29
C ASP A 151 27.68 -22.24 17.71
N LEU A 152 27.14 -23.37 18.17
CA LEU A 152 27.48 -23.93 19.49
C LEU A 152 28.83 -24.65 19.52
N GLN A 153 29.47 -24.86 18.35
CA GLN A 153 30.65 -25.69 18.13
C GLN A 153 30.47 -27.16 18.56
N ARG A 154 29.22 -27.55 18.87
CA ARG A 154 28.83 -28.88 19.35
C ARG A 154 27.37 -29.15 19.04
N GLY A 155 26.99 -30.42 19.09
CA GLY A 155 25.64 -30.86 18.74
C GLY A 155 25.47 -31.13 17.24
N LEU A 156 24.32 -31.69 16.88
CA LEU A 156 23.93 -32.12 15.54
C LEU A 156 22.53 -31.57 15.23
N PRO A 157 22.38 -30.51 14.41
CA PRO A 157 23.45 -29.69 13.81
C PRO A 157 24.21 -28.81 14.83
N GLN A 158 25.42 -28.34 14.51
CA GLN A 158 26.19 -27.44 15.38
C GLN A 158 25.56 -26.03 15.47
N ARG A 159 25.07 -25.53 14.33
CA ARG A 159 24.37 -24.25 14.25
C ARG A 159 22.93 -24.40 14.68
N LYS A 160 22.46 -23.49 15.52
CA LYS A 160 21.09 -23.42 16.05
C LYS A 160 20.46 -22.05 15.74
N PRO A 161 19.13 -21.92 15.81
CA PRO A 161 18.49 -20.61 15.78
C PRO A 161 19.10 -19.66 16.81
N ILE A 162 19.44 -18.45 16.39
CA ILE A 162 19.99 -17.42 17.28
C ILE A 162 18.96 -16.89 18.28
N ILE A 163 17.68 -16.88 17.88
CA ILE A 163 16.54 -16.46 18.69
C ILE A 163 15.68 -17.69 19.00
N ILE A 164 15.39 -17.90 20.29
CA ILE A 164 14.39 -18.87 20.74
C ILE A 164 13.40 -18.22 21.69
N ARG A 165 12.21 -18.80 21.80
CA ARG A 165 11.18 -18.36 22.74
C ARG A 165 11.07 -19.32 23.92
N GLY A 166 11.10 -18.75 25.13
CA GLY A 166 11.00 -19.50 26.37
C GLY A 166 9.72 -20.33 26.49
N GLU A 167 9.83 -21.40 27.26
CA GLU A 167 8.79 -22.40 27.58
C GLU A 167 8.30 -23.24 26.40
N ILE A 168 8.60 -22.85 25.16
CA ILE A 168 8.15 -23.56 23.96
C ILE A 168 9.27 -23.98 23.02
N ASP A 169 10.40 -23.27 23.02
CA ASP A 169 11.57 -23.59 22.21
C ASP A 169 12.76 -23.99 23.10
N ASN A 170 13.63 -24.86 22.58
CA ASN A 170 14.85 -25.32 23.26
C ASN A 170 16.03 -25.36 22.29
N TRP A 171 17.18 -24.83 22.70
CA TRP A 171 18.44 -25.19 22.04
C TRP A 171 18.76 -26.67 22.35
N THR A 172 18.72 -27.52 21.32
CA THR A 172 18.85 -28.98 21.46
C THR A 172 20.23 -29.50 21.06
N TYR A 173 20.81 -30.47 21.76
CA TYR A 173 22.09 -31.06 21.31
C TYR A 173 21.91 -31.83 20.01
N ALA A 174 20.86 -32.66 19.91
CA ALA A 174 20.54 -33.43 18.72
C ALA A 174 19.05 -33.79 18.69
N GLY A 175 18.49 -33.97 17.49
CA GLY A 175 17.11 -34.41 17.28
C GLY A 175 16.40 -33.60 16.20
N ASN A 176 15.13 -33.90 15.96
CA ASN A 176 14.33 -33.24 14.93
C ASN A 176 13.93 -31.84 15.39
N GLU A 177 14.13 -30.83 14.55
CA GLU A 177 13.77 -29.45 14.83
C GLU A 177 12.30 -29.27 15.24
N ASN A 178 11.39 -30.04 14.66
CA ASN A 178 9.96 -29.96 14.98
C ASN A 178 9.66 -30.36 16.42
N ASP A 179 10.53 -31.12 17.08
CA ASP A 179 10.34 -31.55 18.48
C ASP A 179 10.74 -30.44 19.46
N TYR A 180 11.72 -29.60 19.08
CA TYR A 180 12.36 -28.64 19.98
C TYR A 180 12.07 -27.18 19.67
N TYR A 181 11.59 -26.85 18.46
CA TYR A 181 11.25 -25.50 18.05
C TYR A 181 9.77 -25.46 17.66
N LYS A 182 8.96 -24.76 18.44
CA LYS A 182 7.51 -24.68 18.29
C LYS A 182 7.04 -23.29 17.86
N SER A 183 7.81 -22.25 18.16
CA SER A 183 7.49 -20.91 17.68
C SER A 183 7.75 -20.80 16.17
N ASP A 184 6.87 -20.10 15.45
CA ASP A 184 6.97 -19.96 13.99
C ASP A 184 8.34 -19.44 13.53
N ILE A 185 8.94 -18.52 14.31
CA ILE A 185 10.24 -17.91 14.00
C ILE A 185 11.36 -18.94 14.18
N SER A 186 11.47 -19.55 15.36
CA SER A 186 12.58 -20.45 15.66
C SER A 186 12.50 -21.72 14.82
N LEU A 187 11.30 -22.25 14.57
CA LEU A 187 11.08 -23.41 13.72
C LEU A 187 11.45 -23.13 12.26
N TYR A 188 11.05 -21.97 11.73
CA TYR A 188 11.43 -21.57 10.38
C TYR A 188 12.95 -21.43 10.24
N ILE A 189 13.61 -20.77 11.21
CA ILE A 189 15.07 -20.62 11.22
C ILE A 189 15.76 -21.99 11.37
N ALA A 190 15.28 -22.86 12.25
CA ALA A 190 15.85 -24.19 12.45
C ALA A 190 15.77 -25.02 11.17
N SER A 191 14.60 -25.06 10.54
CA SER A 191 14.39 -25.75 9.26
C SER A 191 15.28 -25.16 8.15
N PHE A 192 15.51 -23.84 8.18
CA PHE A 192 16.38 -23.17 7.22
C PHE A 192 17.85 -23.56 7.41
N ILE A 193 18.31 -23.66 8.66
CA ILE A 193 19.65 -24.14 9.00
C ILE A 193 19.81 -25.61 8.58
N SER A 194 18.83 -26.47 8.86
CA SER A 194 18.83 -27.87 8.42
C SER A 194 19.02 -27.98 6.91
N ALA A 195 18.28 -27.20 6.12
CA ALA A 195 18.38 -27.21 4.66
C ALA A 195 19.79 -26.83 4.14
N ILE A 196 20.47 -25.88 4.80
CA ILE A 196 21.85 -25.50 4.44
C ILE A 196 22.79 -26.68 4.72
N ILE A 197 22.67 -27.30 5.89
CA ILE A 197 23.55 -28.38 6.35
C ILE A 197 23.33 -29.67 5.55
N GLU A 198 22.09 -30.00 5.20
CA GLU A 198 21.77 -31.12 4.33
C GLU A 198 22.45 -31.00 2.98
N LYS A 199 22.42 -29.80 2.38
CA LYS A 199 23.14 -29.53 1.13
C LYS A 199 24.65 -29.70 1.28
N GLU A 200 25.26 -29.19 2.36
CA GLU A 200 26.70 -29.38 2.60
C GLU A 200 27.08 -30.87 2.78
N LYS A 201 26.19 -31.68 3.36
CA LYS A 201 26.38 -33.13 3.48
C LYS A 201 26.27 -33.82 2.12
N GLU A 202 25.23 -33.52 1.36
CA GLU A 202 25.02 -34.10 0.02
C GLU A 202 26.16 -33.74 -0.95
N GLU A 203 26.68 -32.50 -0.90
CA GLU A 203 27.82 -32.09 -1.74
C GLU A 203 29.11 -32.86 -1.41
N LYS A 204 29.32 -33.21 -0.12
CA LYS A 204 30.45 -34.04 0.31
C LYS A 204 30.30 -35.50 -0.12
N GLU A 205 29.07 -36.01 -0.12
CA GLU A 205 28.78 -37.40 -0.50
C GLU A 205 28.77 -37.63 -2.02
N GLN A 206 28.33 -36.63 -2.81
CA GLN A 206 28.13 -36.75 -4.26
C GLN A 206 29.28 -36.21 -5.13
N GLY A 207 30.39 -35.76 -4.52
CA GLY A 207 31.62 -35.38 -5.22
C GLY A 207 31.45 -34.18 -6.17
N GLU A 208 31.22 -32.99 -5.61
CA GLU A 208 31.14 -31.69 -6.32
C GLU A 208 30.01 -31.54 -7.35
N LYS A 209 29.04 -32.46 -7.41
CA LYS A 209 27.80 -32.21 -8.17
C LYS A 209 27.00 -31.10 -7.49
N LYS A 210 26.53 -30.13 -8.29
CA LYS A 210 25.69 -29.00 -7.83
C LYS A 210 24.38 -29.51 -7.22
N VAL A 211 24.33 -29.60 -5.89
CA VAL A 211 23.12 -29.92 -5.14
C VAL A 211 22.28 -28.67 -4.94
N LYS A 212 20.99 -28.73 -5.30
CA LYS A 212 20.07 -27.62 -5.12
C LYS A 212 19.50 -27.64 -3.70
N ILE A 213 19.75 -26.58 -2.93
CA ILE A 213 19.14 -26.41 -1.60
C ILE A 213 17.61 -26.37 -1.69
N GLN A 214 16.93 -27.18 -0.88
CA GLN A 214 15.48 -27.10 -0.69
C GLN A 214 15.17 -26.29 0.57
N PHE A 215 15.00 -24.97 0.40
CA PHE A 215 14.65 -24.09 1.52
C PHE A 215 13.23 -24.39 2.05
N PRO A 216 12.99 -24.22 3.36
CA PRO A 216 11.70 -24.53 3.99
C PRO A 216 10.57 -23.64 3.47
N LYS A 217 9.35 -24.18 3.50
CA LYS A 217 8.14 -23.38 3.26
C LYS A 217 7.80 -22.56 4.52
N PRO A 218 7.21 -21.36 4.37
CA PRO A 218 6.73 -20.59 5.52
C PRO A 218 5.69 -21.36 6.35
N PRO A 219 5.61 -21.10 7.67
CA PRO A 219 4.59 -21.71 8.54
C PRO A 219 3.18 -21.31 8.09
N ARG A 220 2.33 -22.26 7.71
CA ARG A 220 1.01 -21.99 7.11
C ARG A 220 0.08 -21.25 8.07
N ASP A 221 -0.73 -20.36 7.50
CA ASP A 221 -1.78 -19.61 8.19
C ASP A 221 -1.28 -18.74 9.35
N SER A 222 0.02 -18.42 9.36
CA SER A 222 0.68 -17.60 10.38
C SER A 222 0.92 -16.16 9.92
N LEU A 223 1.14 -15.26 10.88
CA LEU A 223 1.62 -13.91 10.60
C LEU A 223 3.02 -13.93 9.96
N VAL A 224 3.85 -14.91 10.31
CA VAL A 224 5.19 -15.10 9.73
C VAL A 224 5.09 -15.42 8.24
N GLU A 225 4.15 -16.26 7.80
CA GLU A 225 3.92 -16.50 6.37
C GLU A 225 3.52 -15.23 5.62
N LYS A 226 2.58 -14.44 6.18
CA LYS A 226 2.15 -13.17 5.59
C LYS A 226 3.33 -12.21 5.43
N ASN A 227 4.17 -12.10 6.45
CA ASN A 227 5.33 -11.22 6.44
C ASN A 227 6.44 -11.73 5.50
N ILE A 228 6.69 -13.04 5.43
CA ILE A 228 7.63 -13.61 4.44
C ILE A 228 7.16 -13.33 3.01
N LYS A 229 5.87 -13.47 2.71
CA LYS A 229 5.31 -13.13 1.38
C LYS A 229 5.51 -11.64 1.05
N LEU A 230 5.30 -10.77 2.04
CA LEU A 230 5.48 -9.33 1.89
C LEU A 230 6.95 -8.94 1.69
N ILE A 231 7.87 -9.45 2.52
CA ILE A 231 9.32 -9.23 2.37
C ILE A 231 9.81 -9.73 1.00
N ASN A 232 9.36 -10.91 0.55
CA ASN A 232 9.71 -11.41 -0.77
C ASN A 232 9.19 -10.51 -1.91
N THR A 233 8.04 -9.86 -1.72
CA THR A 233 7.52 -8.88 -2.69
C THR A 233 8.44 -7.67 -2.79
N TRP A 234 8.95 -7.18 -1.66
CA TRP A 234 9.95 -6.12 -1.60
C TRP A 234 11.31 -6.55 -2.19
N LEU A 235 11.82 -7.73 -1.85
CA LEU A 235 13.08 -8.22 -2.39
C LEU A 235 13.00 -8.45 -3.90
N ARG A 236 11.84 -8.84 -4.46
CA ARG A 236 11.63 -8.89 -5.92
C ARG A 236 11.71 -7.51 -6.58
N LYS A 237 11.26 -6.46 -5.89
CA LYS A 237 11.43 -5.08 -6.36
C LYS A 237 12.93 -4.73 -6.38
N VAL A 238 13.66 -4.97 -5.30
CA VAL A 238 15.12 -4.77 -5.26
C VAL A 238 15.84 -5.56 -6.37
N GLU A 239 15.53 -6.84 -6.52
CA GLU A 239 16.12 -7.75 -7.52
C GLU A 239 15.91 -7.25 -8.96
N LYS A 240 14.74 -6.66 -9.26
CA LYS A 240 14.37 -6.18 -10.61
C LYS A 240 14.60 -4.68 -10.82
N ALA A 241 15.27 -4.00 -9.89
CA ALA A 241 15.50 -2.56 -10.04
C ALA A 241 16.42 -2.24 -11.23
N TYR A 242 17.12 -3.23 -11.81
CA TYR A 242 17.91 -3.07 -13.03
C TYR A 242 17.05 -2.73 -14.26
N ASP A 243 15.74 -2.99 -14.27
CA ASP A 243 14.88 -2.65 -15.41
C ASP A 243 14.70 -1.12 -15.56
N GLY A 244 14.95 -0.32 -14.51
CA GLY A 244 14.95 1.14 -14.60
C GLY A 244 13.57 1.80 -14.84
N ASP A 245 12.47 1.02 -14.84
CA ASP A 245 11.11 1.39 -15.26
C ASP A 245 10.40 2.50 -14.45
N GLY A 246 11.10 3.35 -13.70
CA GLY A 246 10.55 4.49 -12.94
C GLY A 246 9.61 4.14 -11.78
N ASN A 247 9.10 2.90 -11.75
CA ASN A 247 8.11 2.40 -10.80
C ASN A 247 8.77 1.72 -9.57
N ASN A 248 10.10 1.65 -9.56
CA ASN A 248 10.89 0.96 -8.55
C ASN A 248 11.75 1.96 -7.78
N SER A 249 11.46 2.16 -6.49
CA SER A 249 12.09 3.14 -5.60
C SER A 249 13.53 2.77 -5.17
N TYR A 250 14.20 1.89 -5.92
CA TYR A 250 15.51 1.36 -5.55
C TYR A 250 16.51 1.62 -6.69
N PRO A 251 17.76 2.05 -6.39
CA PRO A 251 18.71 2.41 -7.44
C PRO A 251 19.11 1.23 -8.33
N THR A 252 19.40 1.52 -9.60
CA THR A 252 19.91 0.55 -10.56
C THR A 252 21.34 0.14 -10.18
N ALA A 253 21.78 -1.05 -10.60
CA ALA A 253 23.12 -1.55 -10.26
C ALA A 253 24.25 -0.60 -10.70
N TRP A 254 24.15 0.00 -11.89
CA TRP A 254 25.13 0.98 -12.35
C TRP A 254 25.10 2.26 -11.54
N LYS A 255 23.92 2.77 -11.13
CA LYS A 255 23.84 3.93 -10.22
C LYS A 255 24.48 3.64 -8.88
N ILE A 256 24.33 2.41 -8.36
CA ILE A 256 24.97 2.00 -7.11
C ILE A 256 26.49 2.03 -7.26
N LEU A 257 27.04 1.46 -8.34
CA LEU A 257 28.49 1.37 -8.54
C LEU A 257 29.15 2.68 -8.95
N ASP A 258 28.45 3.54 -9.70
CA ASP A 258 28.90 4.87 -10.13
C ASP A 258 28.71 5.93 -9.03
N SER A 259 28.24 5.52 -7.85
CA SER A 259 27.99 6.41 -6.72
C SER A 259 29.17 6.53 -5.77
N ARG A 260 28.95 7.27 -4.68
CA ARG A 260 29.89 7.33 -3.54
C ARG A 260 30.02 6.02 -2.78
N LEU A 261 29.14 5.05 -3.03
CA LEU A 261 29.20 3.74 -2.40
C LEU A 261 30.35 2.93 -3.01
N SER A 262 31.49 2.92 -2.30
CA SER A 262 32.73 2.34 -2.82
C SER A 262 32.59 0.85 -3.12
N GLN A 263 33.27 0.37 -4.18
CA GLN A 263 33.35 -1.06 -4.46
C GLN A 263 33.91 -1.86 -3.27
N LYS A 264 34.80 -1.25 -2.48
CA LYS A 264 35.32 -1.84 -1.25
C LYS A 264 34.23 -2.10 -0.21
N SER A 265 33.23 -1.22 -0.12
CA SER A 265 32.08 -1.38 0.76
C SER A 265 31.19 -2.57 0.35
N LEU A 266 31.07 -2.84 -0.95
CA LEU A 266 30.26 -3.96 -1.47
C LEU A 266 31.03 -5.28 -1.53
N TRP A 267 32.31 -5.25 -1.88
CA TRP A 267 33.06 -6.44 -2.28
C TRP A 267 34.36 -6.62 -1.51
N SER A 268 34.57 -5.85 -0.44
CA SER A 268 35.81 -5.76 0.36
C SER A 268 37.00 -5.14 -0.37
N TYR A 269 37.10 -5.28 -1.69
CA TYR A 269 38.11 -4.66 -2.54
C TYR A 269 37.53 -4.31 -3.93
N GLU A 270 38.30 -3.56 -4.73
CA GLU A 270 37.89 -3.14 -6.08
C GLU A 270 37.91 -4.32 -7.06
N ARG A 271 36.84 -4.48 -7.85
CA ARG A 271 36.69 -5.53 -8.86
C ARG A 271 36.37 -4.91 -10.22
N PRO A 272 37.38 -4.40 -10.96
CA PRO A 272 37.19 -3.67 -12.21
C PRO A 272 36.39 -4.45 -13.28
N GLU A 273 36.66 -5.74 -13.44
CA GLU A 273 35.96 -6.57 -14.44
C GLU A 273 34.45 -6.67 -14.20
N LEU A 274 34.03 -6.80 -12.93
CA LEU A 274 32.61 -6.81 -12.56
C LEU A 274 31.98 -5.43 -12.67
N TYR A 275 32.74 -4.39 -12.32
CA TYR A 275 32.34 -3.00 -12.44
C TYR A 275 32.07 -2.62 -13.90
N ASP A 276 33.02 -2.90 -14.79
CA ASP A 276 32.90 -2.63 -16.22
C ASP A 276 31.74 -3.42 -16.82
N ARG A 277 31.57 -4.68 -16.45
CA ARG A 277 30.44 -5.51 -16.92
C ARG A 277 29.07 -4.91 -16.58
N VAL A 278 28.93 -4.30 -15.40
CA VAL A 278 27.66 -3.65 -14.99
C VAL A 278 27.45 -2.32 -15.71
N LEU A 279 28.53 -1.57 -15.98
CA LEU A 279 28.46 -0.27 -16.65
C LEU A 279 28.31 -0.35 -18.17
N CYS A 280 28.83 -1.40 -18.81
CA CYS A 280 28.70 -1.62 -20.27
C CYS A 280 27.27 -1.99 -20.73
N ASN A 281 26.26 -1.78 -19.87
CA ASN A 281 24.82 -2.06 -20.04
C ASN A 281 24.34 -2.36 -21.48
N SER A 282 24.40 -3.63 -21.88
CA SER A 282 23.83 -4.06 -23.16
C SER A 282 22.31 -3.83 -23.16
N ASN A 283 21.75 -3.23 -24.22
CA ASN A 283 20.30 -3.07 -24.38
C ASN A 283 19.82 -3.81 -25.64
N PRO A 284 19.07 -4.91 -25.52
CA PRO A 284 18.56 -5.52 -24.28
C PRO A 284 19.64 -6.26 -23.48
N MET A 285 19.54 -6.21 -22.14
CA MET A 285 20.48 -6.90 -21.26
C MET A 285 20.35 -8.42 -21.36
N SER A 286 21.49 -9.12 -21.36
CA SER A 286 21.50 -10.58 -21.29
C SER A 286 20.93 -11.08 -19.94
N ALA A 287 20.41 -12.31 -19.92
CA ALA A 287 19.91 -12.91 -18.68
C ALA A 287 20.98 -13.01 -17.57
N GLN A 288 22.25 -13.15 -17.96
CA GLN A 288 23.38 -13.20 -17.02
C GLN A 288 23.69 -11.83 -16.45
N ASP A 289 23.70 -10.79 -17.28
CA ASP A 289 23.95 -9.42 -16.82
C ASP A 289 22.84 -8.93 -15.90
N LYS A 290 21.59 -9.29 -16.19
CA LYS A 290 20.45 -9.05 -15.27
C LYS A 290 20.71 -9.67 -13.89
N ARG A 291 21.17 -10.93 -13.84
CA ARG A 291 21.51 -11.62 -12.58
C ARG A 291 22.67 -10.95 -11.84
N VAL A 292 23.71 -10.52 -12.56
CA VAL A 292 24.83 -9.76 -11.97
C VAL A 292 24.32 -8.45 -11.37
N CYS A 293 23.51 -7.69 -12.10
CA CYS A 293 22.91 -6.46 -11.59
C CYS A 293 22.01 -6.71 -10.36
N SER A 294 21.20 -7.77 -10.39
CA SER A 294 20.40 -8.18 -9.23
C SER A 294 21.27 -8.47 -8.00
N LEU A 295 22.42 -9.14 -8.16
CA LEU A 295 23.34 -9.40 -7.04
C LEU A 295 23.92 -8.11 -6.49
N VAL A 296 24.36 -7.18 -7.34
CA VAL A 296 24.84 -5.86 -6.89
C VAL A 296 23.79 -5.13 -6.06
N GLN A 297 22.53 -5.16 -6.51
CA GLN A 297 21.41 -4.54 -5.80
C GLN A 297 21.15 -5.22 -4.45
N ILE A 298 21.17 -6.55 -4.40
CA ILE A 298 21.01 -7.30 -3.15
C ILE A 298 22.20 -7.08 -2.21
N PHE A 299 23.44 -6.97 -2.71
CA PHE A 299 24.62 -6.66 -1.90
C PHE A 299 24.56 -5.27 -1.30
N ALA A 300 24.12 -4.26 -2.06
CA ALA A 300 23.90 -2.92 -1.53
C ALA A 300 22.83 -2.91 -0.44
N PHE A 301 21.75 -3.67 -0.63
CA PHE A 301 20.72 -3.85 0.40
C PHE A 301 21.29 -4.52 1.66
N CYS A 302 22.07 -5.59 1.50
CA CYS A 302 22.71 -6.29 2.62
C CYS A 302 23.70 -5.38 3.35
N HIS A 303 24.58 -4.68 2.63
CA HIS A 303 25.54 -3.75 3.22
C HIS A 303 24.84 -2.66 4.04
N TYR A 304 23.77 -2.07 3.49
CA TYR A 304 23.03 -1.06 4.23
C TYR A 304 22.39 -1.63 5.50
N LEU A 305 21.70 -2.77 5.40
CA LEU A 305 21.10 -3.43 6.55
C LEU A 305 22.14 -3.79 7.61
N LEU A 306 23.29 -4.34 7.22
CA LEU A 306 24.27 -4.91 8.13
C LEU A 306 25.17 -3.85 8.76
N ASP A 307 25.65 -2.89 7.96
CA ASP A 307 26.72 -1.97 8.35
C ASP A 307 26.23 -0.52 8.52
N CYS A 308 25.05 -0.15 7.99
CA CYS A 308 24.53 1.22 8.06
C CYS A 308 23.32 1.36 9.00
N CYS A 309 22.62 0.26 9.28
CA CYS A 309 21.58 0.21 10.29
C CYS A 309 22.17 -0.09 11.67
N CYS A 310 21.72 0.63 12.70
CA CYS A 310 22.22 0.49 14.06
C CYS A 310 21.12 0.49 15.12
N PHE A 311 21.45 -0.09 16.27
CA PHE A 311 20.66 -0.09 17.49
C PHE A 311 21.39 0.66 18.60
N THR A 312 20.62 1.13 19.58
CA THR A 312 21.13 1.40 20.92
C THR A 312 20.83 0.18 21.79
N VAL A 313 21.85 -0.55 22.20
CA VAL A 313 21.73 -1.70 23.09
C VAL A 313 21.91 -1.23 24.53
N ILE A 314 20.92 -1.51 25.38
CA ILE A 314 20.94 -1.20 26.80
C ILE A 314 20.97 -2.52 27.56
N GLU A 315 22.02 -2.71 28.34
CA GLU A 315 22.25 -3.90 29.16
C GLU A 315 22.23 -3.52 30.65
N PRO A 316 21.05 -3.55 31.30
CA PRO A 316 20.93 -3.31 32.73
C PRO A 316 21.40 -4.52 33.54
N LYS A 317 21.86 -4.25 34.77
CA LYS A 317 22.41 -5.27 35.67
C LYS A 317 21.36 -6.29 36.15
N THR A 318 20.09 -5.91 36.17
CA THR A 318 18.99 -6.75 36.67
C THR A 318 17.73 -6.58 35.83
N THR A 319 16.84 -7.56 35.89
CA THR A 319 15.56 -7.54 35.17
C THR A 319 14.64 -6.42 35.63
N ASP A 320 14.64 -6.07 36.93
CA ASP A 320 13.80 -5.00 37.47
C ASP A 320 14.20 -3.64 36.86
N TRP A 321 15.49 -3.34 36.82
CA TRP A 321 16.01 -2.15 36.13
C TRP A 321 15.66 -2.17 34.63
N ALA A 322 15.65 -3.34 33.99
CA ALA A 322 15.24 -3.47 32.60
C ALA A 322 13.76 -3.10 32.40
N PHE A 323 12.88 -3.52 33.31
CA PHE A 323 11.47 -3.17 33.27
C PHE A 323 11.22 -1.70 33.57
N ASP A 324 11.92 -1.11 34.54
CA ASP A 324 11.82 0.33 34.84
C ASP A 324 12.27 1.19 33.66
N MET A 325 13.37 0.81 32.99
CA MET A 325 13.84 1.45 31.77
C MET A 325 12.86 1.25 30.61
N PHE A 326 12.34 0.03 30.44
CA PHE A 326 11.33 -0.28 29.43
C PHE A 326 10.08 0.60 29.59
N GLN A 327 9.56 0.71 30.81
CA GLN A 327 8.42 1.58 31.11
C GLN A 327 8.76 3.03 30.84
N SER A 328 9.92 3.51 31.30
CA SER A 328 10.32 4.91 31.13
C SER A 328 10.50 5.30 29.66
N LEU A 329 11.10 4.42 28.84
CA LEU A 329 11.29 4.66 27.41
C LEU A 329 9.96 4.59 26.63
N ASN A 330 9.04 3.70 27.01
CA ASN A 330 7.72 3.62 26.37
C ASN A 330 6.70 4.63 26.90
N ALA A 331 6.92 5.19 28.09
CA ALA A 331 6.13 6.27 28.67
C ALA A 331 6.53 7.66 28.12
N THR A 332 7.54 7.73 27.25
CA THR A 332 7.92 8.99 26.58
C THR A 332 6.74 9.54 25.78
N GLY A 333 6.57 10.87 25.81
CA GLY A 333 5.43 11.56 25.22
C GLY A 333 5.26 11.32 23.71
N THR A 334 4.12 11.73 23.17
CA THR A 334 3.79 11.61 21.73
C THR A 334 4.94 12.13 20.86
N PRO A 335 5.55 11.28 20.00
CA PRO A 335 6.58 11.70 19.06
C PRO A 335 6.09 12.86 18.20
N LEU A 336 6.94 13.88 18.03
CA LEU A 336 6.63 15.01 17.16
C LEU A 336 6.65 14.59 15.69
N THR A 337 5.69 15.09 14.96
CA THR A 337 5.60 14.94 13.49
C THR A 337 6.57 15.88 12.79
N ALA A 338 6.87 15.61 11.52
CA ALA A 338 7.76 16.48 10.73
C ALA A 338 7.24 17.93 10.67
N ILE A 339 5.92 18.11 10.60
CA ILE A 339 5.25 19.43 10.59
C ILE A 339 5.42 20.15 11.94
N GLU A 340 5.25 19.45 13.06
CA GLU A 340 5.45 20.06 14.39
C GLU A 340 6.89 20.51 14.61
N THR A 341 7.87 19.74 14.09
CA THR A 341 9.28 20.15 14.15
C THR A 341 9.67 21.22 13.13
N PHE A 342 8.81 21.47 12.15
CA PHE A 342 8.96 22.52 11.15
C PHE A 342 8.44 23.88 11.66
N LYS A 343 7.37 23.90 12.47
CA LYS A 343 6.80 25.14 13.05
C LYS A 343 7.84 26.08 13.68
N PRO A 344 8.81 25.62 14.50
CA PRO A 344 9.83 26.50 15.07
C PRO A 344 10.65 27.27 14.03
N ILE A 345 10.88 26.69 12.84
CA ILE A 345 11.62 27.34 11.76
C ILE A 345 10.81 28.49 11.18
N VAL A 346 9.50 28.27 10.97
CA VAL A 346 8.57 29.31 10.52
C VAL A 346 8.48 30.43 11.54
N VAL A 347 8.28 30.09 12.82
CA VAL A 347 8.21 31.06 13.93
C VAL A 347 9.45 31.93 13.99
N ASN A 348 10.64 31.31 13.96
CA ASN A 348 11.91 32.03 14.01
C ASN A 348 12.09 32.94 12.79
N TYR A 349 11.74 32.47 11.60
CA TYR A 349 11.84 33.30 10.39
C TYR A 349 10.91 34.51 10.44
N CYS A 350 9.64 34.34 10.84
CA CYS A 350 8.69 35.44 10.97
C CYS A 350 9.13 36.46 12.02
N ASN A 351 9.64 36.01 13.18
CA ASN A 351 10.11 36.89 14.23
C ASN A 351 11.32 37.75 13.81
N LEU A 352 12.19 37.23 12.94
CA LEU A 352 13.39 37.95 12.48
C LEU A 352 13.13 38.90 11.31
N ASN A 353 12.13 38.62 10.47
CA ASN A 353 11.97 39.28 9.16
C ASN A 353 10.64 40.02 8.96
N ASN A 354 9.70 39.98 9.92
CA ASN A 354 8.45 40.73 9.77
C ASN A 354 8.63 42.21 10.18
N ASN A 355 8.61 43.09 9.19
CA ASN A 355 8.81 44.54 9.36
C ASN A 355 7.63 45.25 10.05
N ASN A 356 6.47 44.59 10.22
CA ASN A 356 5.26 45.20 10.80
C ASN A 356 5.19 45.13 12.34
N GLY A 357 6.24 44.64 13.02
CA GLY A 357 6.36 44.64 14.48
C GLY A 357 5.59 43.53 15.20
N SER A 358 4.67 42.83 14.54
CA SER A 358 4.16 41.53 14.97
C SER A 358 5.11 40.43 14.47
N GLY A 359 5.64 39.59 15.36
CA GLY A 359 6.42 38.43 14.95
C GLY A 359 5.55 37.38 14.25
N PHE A 360 5.77 36.10 14.55
CA PHE A 360 4.84 35.04 14.14
C PHE A 360 3.42 35.31 14.66
N ARG A 361 3.30 35.74 15.92
CA ARG A 361 2.01 36.00 16.57
C ARG A 361 1.32 37.22 15.93
N GLY A 362 0.11 37.04 15.44
CA GLY A 362 -0.67 38.02 14.68
C GLY A 362 -0.33 38.10 13.20
N SER A 363 0.55 37.23 12.69
CA SER A 363 0.86 37.15 11.25
C SER A 363 -0.12 36.22 10.52
N LYS A 364 -0.25 36.38 9.20
CA LYS A 364 -1.00 35.43 8.36
C LYS A 364 -0.40 34.03 8.42
N SER A 365 0.91 33.91 8.61
CA SER A 365 1.57 32.61 8.79
C SER A 365 1.07 31.89 10.04
N GLU A 366 0.74 32.59 11.13
CA GLU A 366 0.10 31.96 12.31
C GLU A 366 -1.30 31.45 11.98
N GLU A 367 -2.11 32.25 11.28
CA GLU A 367 -3.46 31.86 10.86
C GLU A 367 -3.43 30.60 9.99
N TYR A 368 -2.60 30.58 8.95
CA TYR A 368 -2.45 29.44 8.05
C TYR A 368 -1.91 28.20 8.78
N PHE A 369 -0.90 28.34 9.65
CA PHE A 369 -0.37 27.20 10.40
C PHE A 369 -1.40 26.65 11.41
N SER A 370 -2.26 27.50 11.96
CA SER A 370 -3.32 27.09 12.89
C SER A 370 -4.34 26.16 12.22
N GLN A 371 -4.67 26.38 10.94
CA GLN A 371 -5.55 25.48 10.18
C GLN A 371 -4.93 24.09 10.02
N LEU A 372 -3.62 24.02 9.79
CA LEU A 372 -2.88 22.77 9.72
C LEU A 372 -2.84 22.05 11.08
N GLU A 373 -2.65 22.79 12.17
CA GLU A 373 -2.68 22.25 13.53
C GLU A 373 -4.07 21.73 13.90
N GLU A 374 -5.14 22.40 13.48
CA GLU A 374 -6.51 21.93 13.69
C GLU A 374 -6.72 20.57 13.01
N LEU A 375 -6.31 20.42 11.74
CA LEU A 375 -6.39 19.16 11.01
C LEU A 375 -5.62 18.05 11.73
N LEU A 376 -4.35 18.29 12.07
CA LEU A 376 -3.51 17.28 12.74
C LEU A 376 -3.96 16.99 14.19
N GLY A 377 -4.66 17.94 14.82
CA GLY A 377 -5.23 17.83 16.16
C GLY A 377 -6.49 16.95 16.22
N THR A 378 -7.09 16.61 15.09
CA THR A 378 -8.23 15.67 15.04
C THR A 378 -7.85 14.25 15.46
N GLU A 379 -6.56 13.90 15.34
CA GLU A 379 -6.03 12.57 15.62
C GLU A 379 -5.66 12.38 17.09
N LYS A 380 -6.21 11.34 17.72
CA LYS A 380 -6.05 11.08 19.16
C LYS A 380 -4.79 10.28 19.51
N THR A 381 -4.20 9.59 18.55
CA THR A 381 -3.05 8.70 18.79
C THR A 381 -1.84 9.17 18.01
N ALA A 382 -0.64 8.96 18.57
CA ALA A 382 0.61 9.26 17.87
C ALA A 382 0.72 8.54 16.51
N ALA A 383 0.28 7.29 16.45
CA ALA A 383 0.31 6.49 15.22
C ALA A 383 -0.62 7.06 14.14
N SER A 384 -1.86 7.41 14.50
CA SER A 384 -2.82 7.97 13.54
C SER A 384 -2.42 9.39 13.10
N LYS A 385 -1.87 10.20 14.01
CA LYS A 385 -1.30 11.51 13.69
C LYS A 385 -0.12 11.40 12.71
N ASN A 386 0.83 10.49 12.96
CA ASN A 386 1.94 10.23 12.03
C ASN A 386 1.44 9.74 10.66
N LYS A 387 0.43 8.86 10.64
CA LYS A 387 -0.19 8.40 9.39
C LYS A 387 -0.81 9.57 8.62
N LEU A 388 -1.57 10.43 9.28
CA LEU A 388 -2.16 11.62 8.67
C LEU A 388 -1.08 12.56 8.15
N THR A 389 -0.03 12.86 8.93
CA THR A 389 1.10 13.69 8.48
C THR A 389 1.76 13.11 7.24
N ASN A 390 2.00 11.80 7.19
CA ASN A 390 2.61 11.14 6.04
C ASN A 390 1.76 11.26 4.78
N GLU A 391 0.45 11.05 4.88
CA GLU A 391 -0.48 11.19 3.75
C GLU A 391 -0.64 12.64 3.32
N TYR A 392 -0.65 13.57 4.28
CA TYR A 392 -0.71 15.00 4.05
C TYR A 392 0.53 15.49 3.30
N LEU A 393 1.74 15.20 3.78
CA LEU A 393 2.98 15.65 3.15
C LEU A 393 3.21 15.01 1.77
N THR A 394 2.77 13.76 1.61
CA THR A 394 2.66 13.11 0.29
C THR A 394 1.83 13.95 -0.69
N THR A 395 0.67 14.43 -0.24
CA THR A 395 -0.24 15.22 -1.07
C THR A 395 0.33 16.61 -1.32
N PHE A 396 0.93 17.23 -0.30
CA PHE A 396 1.56 18.54 -0.37
C PHE A 396 2.78 18.58 -1.30
N GLY A 397 3.65 17.56 -1.30
CA GLY A 397 4.75 17.48 -2.26
C GLY A 397 4.26 17.48 -3.70
N ALA A 398 3.31 16.61 -4.02
CA ALA A 398 2.72 16.55 -5.36
C ALA A 398 1.98 17.84 -5.74
N TYR A 399 1.28 18.48 -4.80
CA TYR A 399 0.67 19.79 -4.98
C TYR A 399 1.71 20.87 -5.27
N TYR A 400 2.81 20.93 -4.50
CA TYR A 400 3.72 22.06 -4.49
C TYR A 400 4.59 22.12 -5.75
N ASN A 401 5.16 20.99 -6.17
CA ASN A 401 6.10 20.95 -7.29
C ASN A 401 5.95 19.72 -8.19
N GLY A 402 4.93 18.88 -7.95
CA GLY A 402 4.72 17.65 -8.72
C GLY A 402 5.82 16.60 -8.51
N GLU A 403 6.63 16.71 -7.46
CA GLU A 403 7.66 15.72 -7.11
C GLU A 403 7.03 14.41 -6.59
N ASN A 404 7.85 13.36 -6.57
CA ASN A 404 7.53 12.15 -5.84
C ASN A 404 7.32 12.48 -4.36
N LYS A 405 6.45 11.70 -3.71
CA LYS A 405 6.11 11.84 -2.30
C LYS A 405 7.40 11.99 -1.49
N PRO A 406 7.56 13.01 -0.62
CA PRO A 406 8.63 12.95 0.35
C PRO A 406 8.50 11.60 1.09
N PRO A 407 9.57 10.80 1.18
CA PRO A 407 9.53 9.49 1.82
C PRO A 407 8.84 9.55 3.18
N ARG A 408 8.16 8.49 3.60
CA ARG A 408 7.39 8.47 4.87
C ARG A 408 8.25 8.67 6.13
N GLN A 409 9.56 8.65 5.94
CA GLN A 409 10.53 8.87 6.99
C GLN A 409 10.51 10.32 7.50
N PHE A 410 10.35 10.43 8.82
CA PHE A 410 10.37 11.70 9.55
C PHE A 410 11.55 12.62 9.17
N SER A 411 12.79 12.11 9.17
CA SER A 411 13.97 12.95 8.91
C SER A 411 14.01 13.46 7.47
N THR A 412 13.56 12.65 6.52
CA THR A 412 13.51 13.05 5.09
C THR A 412 12.40 14.08 4.86
N GLN A 413 11.23 13.89 5.47
CA GLN A 413 10.16 14.88 5.44
C GLN A 413 10.58 16.22 6.05
N ARG A 414 11.23 16.17 7.22
CA ARG A 414 11.74 17.36 7.89
C ARG A 414 12.78 18.06 7.04
N LYS A 415 13.74 17.32 6.47
CA LYS A 415 14.74 17.87 5.55
C LYS A 415 14.06 18.53 4.35
N TRP A 416 13.11 17.84 3.71
CA TRP A 416 12.39 18.37 2.55
C TRP A 416 11.62 19.66 2.88
N LEU A 417 10.87 19.71 3.98
CA LEU A 417 10.17 20.93 4.43
C LEU A 417 11.16 22.08 4.65
N ASN A 418 12.27 21.81 5.33
CA ASN A 418 13.30 22.80 5.61
C ASN A 418 13.95 23.31 4.33
N ASP A 419 14.31 22.41 3.41
CA ASP A 419 14.95 22.73 2.15
C ASP A 419 14.00 23.58 1.30
N LYS A 420 12.74 23.18 1.13
CA LYS A 420 11.76 23.93 0.34
C LYS A 420 11.42 25.29 0.94
N TYR A 421 11.36 25.39 2.27
CA TYR A 421 11.04 26.66 2.92
C TYR A 421 12.24 27.59 3.06
N SER A 422 13.44 27.08 3.36
CA SER A 422 14.59 27.90 3.77
C SER A 422 15.53 28.22 2.62
N ASN A 423 15.63 27.36 1.61
CA ASN A 423 16.52 27.55 0.47
C ASN A 423 16.07 28.75 -0.37
N GLU A 424 16.98 29.68 -0.65
CA GLU A 424 16.71 30.89 -1.43
C GLU A 424 16.35 30.60 -2.90
N ASN A 425 16.78 29.45 -3.43
CA ASN A 425 16.36 29.00 -4.75
C ASN A 425 14.91 28.47 -4.77
N GLU A 426 14.33 28.21 -3.60
CA GLU A 426 12.96 27.70 -3.47
C GLU A 426 12.01 28.81 -2.98
N CYS A 427 12.31 29.45 -1.84
CA CYS A 427 11.54 30.58 -1.33
C CYS A 427 12.52 31.69 -0.90
N LYS A 428 12.57 32.78 -1.65
CA LYS A 428 13.49 33.89 -1.44
C LYS A 428 12.90 34.97 -0.55
N THR A 429 11.68 35.42 -0.85
CA THR A 429 11.07 36.57 -0.14
C THR A 429 10.20 36.13 1.03
N TYR A 430 9.88 37.09 1.92
CA TYR A 430 8.95 36.85 3.02
C TYR A 430 7.58 36.42 2.50
N GLU A 431 7.10 37.06 1.43
CA GLU A 431 5.82 36.78 0.79
C GLU A 431 5.79 35.36 0.20
N GLU A 432 6.87 34.91 -0.45
CA GLU A 432 6.97 33.54 -0.97
C GLU A 432 6.96 32.49 0.14
N LYS A 433 7.59 32.78 1.28
CA LYS A 433 7.57 31.91 2.45
C LYS A 433 6.20 31.91 3.14
N GLU A 434 5.54 33.06 3.26
CA GLU A 434 4.16 33.15 3.76
C GLU A 434 3.20 32.37 2.86
N ASP A 435 3.37 32.47 1.54
CA ASP A 435 2.54 31.78 0.56
C ASP A 435 2.81 30.26 0.51
N PHE A 436 4.03 29.81 0.85
CA PHE A 436 4.31 28.39 1.13
C PHE A 436 3.46 27.86 2.28
N ILE A 437 3.37 28.61 3.39
CA ILE A 437 2.53 28.24 4.54
C ILE A 437 1.04 28.33 4.16
N ARG A 438 0.64 29.31 3.34
CA ARG A 438 -0.72 29.37 2.78
C ARG A 438 -1.05 28.14 1.96
N CYS A 439 -0.14 27.65 1.12
CA CYS A 439 -0.34 26.42 0.36
C CYS A 439 -0.53 25.20 1.26
N MET A 440 0.14 25.15 2.42
CA MET A 440 -0.11 24.11 3.42
C MET A 440 -1.54 24.25 3.99
N ALA A 441 -1.94 25.46 4.38
CA ALA A 441 -3.29 25.75 4.83
C ALA A 441 -4.36 25.35 3.79
N ASP A 442 -4.17 25.69 2.51
CA ASP A 442 -5.11 25.36 1.42
C ASP A 442 -5.37 23.84 1.34
N ILE A 443 -4.34 23.01 1.53
CA ILE A 443 -4.49 21.54 1.56
C ILE A 443 -5.16 21.09 2.85
N ALA A 444 -4.85 21.70 3.99
CA ALA A 444 -5.51 21.35 5.25
C ALA A 444 -7.02 21.59 5.16
N ASP A 445 -7.43 22.73 4.59
CA ASP A 445 -8.83 23.05 4.32
C ASP A 445 -9.46 22.12 3.28
N TYR A 446 -8.75 21.78 2.19
CA TYR A 446 -9.20 20.77 1.24
C TYR A 446 -9.45 19.42 1.93
N TRP A 447 -8.56 19.01 2.84
CA TRP A 447 -8.68 17.75 3.56
C TRP A 447 -9.93 17.72 4.43
N LYS A 448 -10.15 18.78 5.21
CA LYS A 448 -11.29 18.91 6.11
C LYS A 448 -12.62 18.99 5.36
N ASN A 449 -12.67 19.78 4.27
CA ASN A 449 -13.92 20.12 3.60
C ASN A 449 -14.29 19.16 2.45
N ILE A 450 -13.30 18.55 1.80
CA ILE A 450 -13.51 17.73 0.60
C ILE A 450 -13.21 16.25 0.87
N ILE A 451 -12.08 15.92 1.52
CA ILE A 451 -11.72 14.52 1.80
C ILE A 451 -12.55 13.94 2.95
N GLN A 452 -12.78 14.72 4.00
CA GLN A 452 -13.62 14.36 5.14
C GLN A 452 -15.09 14.79 4.94
N PHE A 453 -15.53 14.93 3.69
CA PHE A 453 -16.89 15.34 3.35
C PHE A 453 -17.94 14.38 3.94
N GLU A 454 -18.97 14.93 4.59
CA GLU A 454 -20.04 14.18 5.24
C GLU A 454 -21.34 14.18 4.38
N PRO A 455 -21.53 13.18 3.50
CA PRO A 455 -22.64 13.13 2.54
C PRO A 455 -24.04 12.98 3.17
N ASN A 456 -24.10 12.59 4.46
CA ASN A 456 -25.35 12.51 5.20
C ASN A 456 -25.80 13.87 5.76
N LYS A 457 -24.91 14.85 5.83
CA LYS A 457 -25.19 16.21 6.31
C LYS A 457 -25.30 17.21 5.17
N TYR A 458 -24.50 17.03 4.12
CA TYR A 458 -24.40 17.96 3.01
C TYR A 458 -24.64 17.25 1.68
N SER A 459 -25.39 17.89 0.78
CA SER A 459 -25.70 17.37 -0.56
C SER A 459 -24.66 17.76 -1.63
N ALA A 460 -23.76 18.69 -1.32
CA ALA A 460 -22.80 19.26 -2.25
C ALA A 460 -21.49 19.65 -1.55
N LEU A 461 -20.39 19.71 -2.30
CA LEU A 461 -19.08 20.12 -1.79
C LEU A 461 -19.09 21.59 -1.33
N PRO A 462 -18.40 21.95 -0.21
CA PRO A 462 -18.34 23.33 0.28
C PRO A 462 -17.76 24.34 -0.73
N LYS A 463 -18.23 25.59 -0.68
CA LYS A 463 -17.83 26.70 -1.55
C LYS A 463 -18.07 26.48 -3.05
N THR A 464 -19.11 25.72 -3.41
CA THR A 464 -19.51 25.47 -4.81
C THR A 464 -20.87 26.10 -5.16
N ASP A 465 -21.35 27.03 -4.35
CA ASP A 465 -22.76 27.48 -4.38
C ASP A 465 -23.20 28.20 -5.67
N LYS A 466 -22.27 28.65 -6.51
CA LYS A 466 -22.58 29.31 -7.78
C LYS A 466 -22.69 28.35 -8.96
N VAL A 467 -22.46 27.05 -8.75
CA VAL A 467 -22.55 25.99 -9.77
C VAL A 467 -23.92 25.31 -9.69
N THR A 468 -24.38 24.69 -10.78
CA THR A 468 -25.69 24.01 -10.82
C THR A 468 -25.78 22.91 -9.76
N GLU A 469 -26.98 22.68 -9.20
CA GLU A 469 -27.16 21.65 -8.15
C GLU A 469 -26.77 20.24 -8.64
N SER A 470 -27.06 19.92 -9.91
CA SER A 470 -26.69 18.62 -10.51
C SER A 470 -25.18 18.42 -10.51
N ASP A 471 -24.43 19.37 -11.06
CA ASP A 471 -22.96 19.28 -11.15
C ASP A 471 -22.31 19.25 -9.77
N ARG A 472 -22.87 19.97 -8.79
CA ARG A 472 -22.40 19.96 -7.40
C ARG A 472 -22.59 18.59 -6.72
N LYS A 473 -23.70 17.90 -6.98
CA LYS A 473 -23.95 16.54 -6.49
C LYS A 473 -23.06 15.52 -7.20
N GLU A 474 -22.93 15.64 -8.53
CA GLU A 474 -22.07 14.78 -9.36
C GLU A 474 -20.60 14.89 -8.93
N SER A 475 -20.09 16.10 -8.70
CA SER A 475 -18.71 16.30 -8.22
C SER A 475 -18.49 15.72 -6.83
N ALA A 476 -19.47 15.83 -5.92
CA ALA A 476 -19.39 15.23 -4.59
C ALA A 476 -19.26 13.70 -4.66
N ILE A 477 -20.13 13.02 -5.42
CA ILE A 477 -20.02 11.56 -5.61
C ILE A 477 -18.72 11.17 -6.31
N CYS A 478 -18.22 11.97 -7.27
CA CYS A 478 -16.94 11.73 -7.94
C CYS A 478 -15.77 11.72 -6.94
N VAL A 479 -15.70 12.72 -6.05
CA VAL A 479 -14.68 12.75 -4.98
C VAL A 479 -14.80 11.54 -4.07
N MET A 480 -16.01 11.23 -3.61
CA MET A 480 -16.25 10.07 -2.72
C MET A 480 -15.87 8.74 -3.36
N TYR A 481 -16.12 8.59 -4.66
CA TYR A 481 -15.68 7.44 -5.45
C TYR A 481 -14.15 7.34 -5.51
N LEU A 482 -13.46 8.43 -5.84
CA LEU A 482 -12.00 8.46 -5.93
C LEU A 482 -11.34 8.13 -4.58
N GLU A 483 -11.93 8.61 -3.48
CA GLU A 483 -11.49 8.31 -2.12
C GLU A 483 -11.73 6.85 -1.73
N ASP A 484 -12.92 6.30 -2.00
CA ASP A 484 -13.24 4.89 -1.74
C ASP A 484 -12.40 3.93 -2.61
N ALA A 485 -11.99 4.37 -3.80
CA ALA A 485 -11.04 3.68 -4.67
C ALA A 485 -9.56 3.86 -4.25
N ASN A 486 -9.29 4.62 -3.19
CA ASN A 486 -7.95 4.93 -2.66
C ASN A 486 -7.02 5.57 -3.71
N HIS A 487 -7.56 6.39 -4.63
CA HIS A 487 -6.79 7.04 -5.69
C HIS A 487 -6.11 8.32 -5.21
N LYS A 488 -5.01 8.17 -4.47
CA LYS A 488 -4.35 9.29 -3.76
C LYS A 488 -3.84 10.41 -4.66
N MET A 489 -3.51 10.15 -5.93
CA MET A 489 -3.04 11.21 -6.86
C MET A 489 -4.16 12.15 -7.31
N ALA A 490 -5.42 11.70 -7.28
CA ALA A 490 -6.56 12.59 -7.48
C ALA A 490 -6.60 13.69 -6.41
N ARG A 491 -6.27 13.37 -5.15
CA ARG A 491 -6.24 14.36 -4.04
C ARG A 491 -5.32 15.53 -4.36
N ALA A 492 -4.09 15.23 -4.77
CA ALA A 492 -3.09 16.25 -5.07
C ALA A 492 -3.55 17.16 -6.21
N LEU A 493 -4.07 16.60 -7.29
CA LEU A 493 -4.54 17.38 -8.44
C LEU A 493 -5.79 18.21 -8.12
N LEU A 494 -6.80 17.61 -7.48
CA LEU A 494 -8.04 18.33 -7.12
C LEU A 494 -7.80 19.41 -6.06
N SER A 495 -6.87 19.20 -5.13
CA SER A 495 -6.49 20.22 -4.16
C SER A 495 -5.89 21.48 -4.81
N ARG A 496 -5.25 21.35 -5.98
CA ARG A 496 -4.81 22.53 -6.77
C ARG A 496 -6.00 23.37 -7.21
N PHE A 497 -7.01 22.75 -7.82
CA PHE A 497 -8.22 23.46 -8.25
C PHE A 497 -8.97 24.07 -7.06
N TYR A 498 -9.12 23.30 -5.97
CA TYR A 498 -9.81 23.78 -4.77
C TYR A 498 -9.08 24.94 -4.08
N SER A 499 -7.74 24.95 -4.09
CA SER A 499 -6.98 26.06 -3.51
C SER A 499 -7.39 27.40 -4.13
N LEU A 500 -7.71 27.44 -5.43
CA LEU A 500 -8.11 28.70 -6.07
C LEU A 500 -9.54 29.10 -5.74
N VAL A 501 -10.40 28.13 -5.38
CA VAL A 501 -11.70 28.41 -4.75
C VAL A 501 -11.50 29.04 -3.37
N LEU A 502 -10.56 28.53 -2.57
CA LEU A 502 -10.25 29.09 -1.25
C LEU A 502 -9.65 30.50 -1.31
N ARG A 503 -8.95 30.82 -2.41
CA ARG A 503 -8.35 32.13 -2.67
C ARG A 503 -9.34 33.13 -3.31
N ASP A 504 -10.62 32.78 -3.41
CA ASP A 504 -11.71 33.60 -3.94
C ASP A 504 -11.46 34.15 -5.36
N GLU A 505 -10.73 33.39 -6.19
CA GLU A 505 -10.55 33.71 -7.61
C GLU A 505 -11.90 33.52 -8.37
N PRO A 506 -12.32 34.47 -9.23
CA PRO A 506 -13.60 34.37 -9.94
C PRO A 506 -13.73 33.12 -10.83
N GLY A 507 -14.87 32.44 -10.77
CA GLY A 507 -15.20 31.28 -11.62
C GLY A 507 -14.50 29.96 -11.25
N ARG A 508 -13.69 29.95 -10.19
CA ARG A 508 -12.90 28.76 -9.81
C ARG A 508 -13.70 27.62 -9.19
N ASP A 509 -14.86 27.93 -8.63
CA ASP A 509 -15.80 26.92 -8.14
C ASP A 509 -16.31 26.02 -9.28
N SER A 510 -16.67 26.62 -10.42
CA SER A 510 -16.99 25.89 -11.64
C SER A 510 -15.80 25.03 -12.11
N GLU A 511 -14.61 25.61 -12.23
CA GLU A 511 -13.39 24.89 -12.62
C GLU A 511 -13.11 23.67 -11.73
N PHE A 512 -13.28 23.80 -10.41
CA PHE A 512 -13.11 22.72 -9.46
C PHE A 512 -14.15 21.61 -9.61
N VAL A 513 -15.44 21.97 -9.79
CA VAL A 513 -16.52 20.99 -10.00
C VAL A 513 -16.28 20.18 -11.27
N TYR A 514 -15.95 20.82 -12.38
CA TYR A 514 -15.62 20.12 -13.63
C TYR A 514 -14.33 19.31 -13.53
N ALA A 515 -13.33 19.79 -12.80
CA ALA A 515 -12.12 19.02 -12.53
C ALA A 515 -12.43 17.71 -11.77
N CYS A 516 -13.35 17.72 -10.79
CA CYS A 516 -13.78 16.51 -10.09
C CYS A 516 -14.38 15.48 -11.06
N LYS A 517 -15.29 15.91 -11.94
CA LYS A 517 -15.92 15.06 -12.98
C LYS A 517 -14.86 14.49 -13.94
N LYS A 518 -13.94 15.33 -14.43
CA LYS A 518 -12.85 14.94 -15.35
C LYS A 518 -11.90 13.92 -14.74
N VAL A 519 -11.48 14.14 -13.49
CA VAL A 519 -10.58 13.22 -12.79
C VAL A 519 -11.25 11.86 -12.56
N ALA A 520 -12.54 11.84 -12.19
CA ALA A 520 -13.30 10.61 -12.07
C ALA A 520 -13.50 9.89 -13.42
N ALA A 521 -13.75 10.65 -14.49
CA ALA A 521 -13.89 10.11 -15.84
C ALA A 521 -12.59 9.47 -16.34
N PHE A 522 -11.47 10.19 -16.28
CA PHE A 522 -10.16 9.67 -16.67
C PHE A 522 -9.78 8.42 -15.86
N PHE A 523 -9.93 8.48 -14.54
CA PHE A 523 -9.65 7.33 -13.66
C PHE A 523 -10.51 6.11 -14.04
N THR A 524 -11.80 6.31 -14.30
CA THR A 524 -12.74 5.25 -14.67
C THR A 524 -12.40 4.66 -16.04
N LEU A 525 -12.17 5.48 -17.06
CA LEU A 525 -11.78 5.01 -18.40
C LEU A 525 -10.45 4.25 -18.37
N TRP A 526 -9.48 4.72 -17.59
CA TRP A 526 -8.22 4.01 -17.41
C TRP A 526 -8.44 2.67 -16.70
N ARG A 527 -9.00 2.66 -15.49
CA ARG A 527 -9.09 1.45 -14.67
C ARG A 527 -10.05 0.41 -15.24
N SER A 528 -10.98 0.83 -16.08
CA SER A 528 -11.87 -0.07 -16.83
C SER A 528 -11.20 -0.76 -18.01
N ALA A 529 -10.02 -0.31 -18.48
CA ALA A 529 -9.35 -0.86 -19.66
C ALA A 529 -7.86 -1.19 -19.47
N LEU A 530 -7.25 -0.76 -18.36
CA LEU A 530 -5.82 -0.83 -18.07
C LEU A 530 -5.55 -1.13 -16.58
N PRO A 531 -4.38 -1.72 -16.26
CA PRO A 531 -3.93 -1.91 -14.88
C PRO A 531 -3.60 -0.58 -14.19
N ASN A 532 -3.43 -0.62 -12.87
CA ASN A 532 -3.04 0.54 -12.07
C ASN A 532 -1.61 1.02 -12.37
N THR A 533 -0.79 0.18 -13.01
CA THR A 533 0.58 0.52 -13.41
C THR A 533 0.60 1.72 -14.35
N GLY A 534 1.44 2.72 -14.05
CA GLY A 534 1.60 3.94 -14.85
C GLY A 534 0.50 4.99 -14.66
N LEU A 535 -0.59 4.67 -13.94
CA LEU A 535 -1.67 5.63 -13.69
C LEU A 535 -1.19 6.83 -12.86
N ASP A 536 -0.51 6.57 -11.74
CA ASP A 536 0.03 7.65 -10.90
C ASP A 536 1.02 8.53 -11.68
N ASP A 537 1.80 7.95 -12.60
CA ASP A 537 2.79 8.67 -13.40
C ASP A 537 2.13 9.66 -14.38
N ALA A 538 0.97 9.32 -14.94
CA ALA A 538 0.17 10.24 -15.75
C ALA A 538 -0.20 11.50 -14.96
N TYR A 539 -0.68 11.36 -13.72
CA TYR A 539 -1.00 12.50 -12.86
C TYR A 539 0.25 13.30 -12.47
N ARG A 540 1.35 12.62 -12.13
CA ARG A 540 2.63 13.29 -11.80
C ARG A 540 3.17 14.08 -12.97
N LYS A 541 3.12 13.53 -14.18
CA LYS A 541 3.50 14.21 -15.43
C LYS A 541 2.71 15.50 -15.58
N ILE A 542 1.39 15.48 -15.38
CA ILE A 542 0.52 16.66 -15.46
C ILE A 542 0.88 17.69 -14.38
N LEU A 543 1.01 17.28 -13.11
CA LEU A 543 1.38 18.16 -12.02
C LEU A 543 2.74 18.82 -12.25
N ARG A 544 3.77 18.03 -12.56
CA ARG A 544 5.14 18.51 -12.76
C ARG A 544 5.25 19.46 -13.95
N THR A 545 4.62 19.14 -15.07
CA THR A 545 4.79 19.90 -16.32
C THR A 545 3.83 21.07 -16.45
N LYS A 546 2.67 21.04 -15.81
CA LYS A 546 1.62 22.04 -16.01
C LYS A 546 0.94 22.54 -14.74
N MET A 547 0.61 21.69 -13.76
CA MET A 547 -0.44 22.03 -12.76
C MET A 547 0.00 22.15 -11.29
N SER A 548 1.25 21.87 -10.94
CA SER A 548 1.76 22.08 -9.58
C SER A 548 1.80 23.57 -9.21
N TRP A 549 1.87 23.89 -7.92
CA TRP A 549 1.98 25.28 -7.45
C TRP A 549 3.17 25.99 -8.11
N LYS A 550 4.38 25.44 -8.02
CA LYS A 550 5.59 26.02 -8.59
C LYS A 550 5.51 26.20 -10.10
N THR A 551 5.03 25.19 -10.83
CA THR A 551 4.96 25.24 -12.30
C THR A 551 3.91 26.24 -12.80
N CYS A 552 2.80 26.39 -12.10
CA CYS A 552 1.70 27.29 -12.49
C CYS A 552 1.85 28.73 -11.99
N ASN A 553 2.38 28.91 -10.78
CA ASN A 553 2.36 30.21 -10.11
C ASN A 553 3.22 31.23 -10.86
N GLU A 554 4.38 30.80 -11.39
CA GLU A 554 5.24 31.63 -12.26
C GLU A 554 4.53 32.12 -13.53
N LYS A 555 3.43 31.47 -13.94
CA LYS A 555 2.63 31.79 -15.13
C LYS A 555 1.20 32.25 -14.79
N GLY A 556 0.93 32.60 -13.53
CA GLY A 556 -0.36 33.12 -13.08
C GLY A 556 -1.52 32.12 -13.12
N ASN A 557 -1.26 30.83 -12.85
CA ASN A 557 -2.27 29.75 -12.79
C ASN A 557 -3.12 29.56 -14.06
N LYS A 558 -2.72 30.16 -15.20
CA LYS A 558 -3.50 30.15 -16.46
C LYS A 558 -3.74 28.74 -17.00
N GLN A 559 -2.83 27.81 -16.75
CA GLN A 559 -2.91 26.43 -17.22
C GLN A 559 -3.73 25.52 -16.28
N LEU A 560 -4.08 26.00 -15.08
CA LEU A 560 -4.90 25.25 -14.15
C LEU A 560 -6.38 25.51 -14.45
N ASN A 561 -6.87 24.92 -15.53
CA ASN A 561 -8.27 25.03 -15.97
C ASN A 561 -8.75 23.68 -16.52
N LYS A 562 -10.06 23.55 -16.68
CA LYS A 562 -10.73 22.32 -17.12
C LYS A 562 -10.38 21.94 -18.56
N GLU A 563 -10.12 22.89 -19.45
CA GLU A 563 -9.75 22.64 -20.85
C GLU A 563 -8.37 21.98 -20.93
N THR A 564 -7.37 22.58 -20.28
CA THR A 564 -6.00 22.06 -20.22
C THR A 564 -5.98 20.68 -19.55
N LEU A 565 -6.81 20.48 -18.53
CA LEU A 565 -6.93 19.19 -17.86
C LEU A 565 -7.48 18.11 -18.81
N SER A 566 -8.53 18.45 -19.57
CA SER A 566 -9.11 17.58 -20.59
C SER A 566 -8.08 17.18 -21.64
N GLU A 567 -7.36 18.16 -22.21
CA GLU A 567 -6.32 17.91 -23.21
C GLU A 567 -5.28 16.91 -22.70
N CYS A 568 -4.78 17.12 -21.48
CA CYS A 568 -3.77 16.25 -20.90
C CYS A 568 -4.27 14.82 -20.68
N PHE A 569 -5.49 14.65 -20.17
CA PHE A 569 -6.07 13.32 -19.99
C PHE A 569 -6.35 12.63 -21.31
N MET A 570 -6.88 13.35 -22.30
CA MET A 570 -7.15 12.80 -23.63
C MET A 570 -5.86 12.39 -24.35
N ASP A 571 -4.79 13.17 -24.25
CA ASP A 571 -3.49 12.82 -24.82
C ASP A 571 -2.92 11.55 -24.18
N GLU A 572 -3.02 11.42 -22.86
CA GLU A 572 -2.56 10.22 -22.17
C GLU A 572 -3.41 8.99 -22.54
N LEU A 573 -4.73 9.11 -22.65
CA LEU A 573 -5.60 8.01 -23.11
C LEU A 573 -5.27 7.58 -24.55
N LYS A 574 -4.97 8.52 -25.45
CA LYS A 574 -4.51 8.24 -26.81
C LYS A 574 -3.16 7.53 -26.81
N GLU A 575 -2.20 7.98 -25.99
CA GLU A 575 -0.89 7.34 -25.84
C GLU A 575 -1.01 5.87 -25.42
N LYS A 576 -1.98 5.55 -24.55
CA LYS A 576 -2.28 4.17 -24.14
C LYS A 576 -3.18 3.38 -25.09
N LYS A 577 -3.56 3.96 -26.24
CA LYS A 577 -4.47 3.37 -27.24
C LYS A 577 -5.83 3.00 -26.66
N ILE A 578 -6.41 3.92 -25.90
CA ILE A 578 -7.79 3.88 -25.38
C ILE A 578 -8.46 5.25 -25.51
N GLY A 579 -8.04 6.04 -26.51
CA GLY A 579 -8.50 7.43 -26.71
C GLY A 579 -9.82 7.56 -27.47
N THR A 580 -10.28 6.47 -28.09
CA THR A 580 -11.55 6.40 -28.83
C THR A 580 -12.49 5.35 -28.25
N LYS A 581 -13.80 5.48 -28.53
CA LYS A 581 -14.84 4.56 -28.03
C LYS A 581 -14.51 3.11 -28.38
N GLU A 582 -14.14 2.88 -29.63
CA GLU A 582 -13.84 1.55 -30.15
C GLU A 582 -12.60 0.94 -29.47
N GLU A 583 -11.48 1.67 -29.45
CA GLU A 583 -10.24 1.22 -28.81
C GLU A 583 -10.43 0.91 -27.32
N TRP A 584 -11.13 1.78 -26.60
CA TRP A 584 -11.42 1.59 -25.19
C TRP A 584 -12.37 0.42 -24.97
N LYS A 585 -13.50 0.35 -25.69
CA LYS A 585 -14.52 -0.69 -25.52
C LYS A 585 -13.96 -2.09 -25.78
N ASN A 586 -13.10 -2.23 -26.80
CA ASN A 586 -12.42 -3.49 -27.12
C ASN A 586 -11.62 -4.05 -25.93
N ARG A 587 -11.07 -3.18 -25.08
CA ARG A 587 -10.39 -3.60 -23.84
C ARG A 587 -11.36 -3.72 -22.66
N ALA A 588 -12.26 -2.75 -22.52
CA ALA A 588 -13.14 -2.63 -21.36
C ALA A 588 -14.07 -3.84 -21.17
N VAL A 589 -14.60 -4.40 -22.26
CA VAL A 589 -15.48 -5.60 -22.20
C VAL A 589 -14.78 -6.78 -21.53
N SER A 590 -13.45 -6.90 -21.69
CA SER A 590 -12.65 -7.97 -21.08
C SER A 590 -12.07 -7.60 -19.71
N TYR A 591 -11.99 -6.30 -19.39
CA TYR A 591 -11.24 -5.79 -18.23
C TYR A 591 -12.15 -5.31 -17.10
N LEU A 592 -13.41 -4.94 -17.38
CA LEU A 592 -14.43 -4.62 -16.38
C LEU A 592 -14.98 -5.87 -15.69
N LEU A 593 -14.13 -6.45 -14.84
CA LEU A 593 -14.37 -7.64 -14.05
C LEU A 593 -14.36 -7.29 -12.55
N TYR A 594 -15.31 -7.79 -11.75
CA TYR A 594 -15.36 -7.58 -10.30
C TYR A 594 -14.26 -8.33 -9.50
N ASP A 595 -13.00 -8.10 -9.86
CA ASP A 595 -11.83 -8.60 -9.15
C ASP A 595 -11.44 -7.69 -7.97
N ASN A 596 -10.44 -8.08 -7.19
CA ASN A 596 -9.96 -7.29 -6.05
C ASN A 596 -9.38 -5.91 -6.43
N ASN A 597 -9.07 -5.64 -7.69
CA ASN A 597 -8.39 -4.43 -8.13
C ASN A 597 -9.34 -3.34 -8.63
N ILE A 598 -10.56 -3.67 -9.05
CA ILE A 598 -11.52 -2.69 -9.62
C ILE A 598 -12.94 -2.74 -9.03
N LYS A 599 -13.16 -3.39 -7.87
CA LYS A 599 -14.48 -3.44 -7.19
C LYS A 599 -15.20 -2.09 -7.09
N LYS A 600 -14.46 -1.04 -6.73
CA LYS A 600 -15.00 0.32 -6.54
C LYS A 600 -15.34 0.99 -7.87
N VAL A 601 -14.56 0.70 -8.91
CA VAL A 601 -14.84 1.12 -10.29
C VAL A 601 -16.10 0.45 -10.79
N CYS A 602 -16.27 -0.87 -10.60
CA CYS A 602 -17.51 -1.58 -10.95
C CYS A 602 -18.73 -0.96 -10.26
N LYS A 603 -18.65 -0.65 -8.96
CA LYS A 603 -19.73 0.04 -8.24
C LYS A 603 -20.05 1.39 -8.89
N PHE A 604 -19.04 2.21 -9.16
CA PHE A 604 -19.24 3.51 -9.79
C PHE A 604 -19.84 3.38 -11.20
N VAL A 605 -19.39 2.42 -12.00
CA VAL A 605 -19.95 2.12 -13.33
C VAL A 605 -21.42 1.74 -13.25
N LEU A 606 -21.84 0.95 -12.25
CA LEU A 606 -23.25 0.62 -12.04
C LEU A 606 -24.07 1.87 -11.66
N PHE A 607 -23.53 2.78 -10.84
CA PHE A 607 -24.18 4.06 -10.54
C PHE A 607 -24.32 4.94 -11.79
N VAL A 608 -23.23 5.08 -12.56
CA VAL A 608 -23.22 5.86 -13.81
C VAL A 608 -24.18 5.26 -14.82
N THR A 609 -24.29 3.94 -14.95
CA THR A 609 -25.20 3.33 -15.93
C THR A 609 -26.64 3.19 -15.44
N ALA A 610 -26.90 3.31 -14.14
CA ALA A 610 -28.24 3.39 -13.56
C ALA A 610 -28.84 4.79 -13.65
N HIS A 611 -28.02 5.83 -13.55
CA HIS A 611 -28.48 7.22 -13.60
C HIS A 611 -29.16 7.52 -14.94
N ASP A 612 -30.32 8.19 -14.97
CA ASP A 612 -31.02 8.60 -16.20
C ASP A 612 -31.01 7.55 -17.31
N THR A 613 -31.41 6.33 -16.94
CA THR A 613 -31.71 5.24 -17.86
C THR A 613 -33.08 4.69 -17.56
N ILE A 614 -33.66 3.95 -18.50
CA ILE A 614 -34.92 3.19 -18.39
C ILE A 614 -34.74 1.80 -19.01
N PRO A 615 -35.62 0.83 -18.72
CA PRO A 615 -35.63 -0.44 -19.44
C PRO A 615 -35.76 -0.25 -20.95
N ASP A 616 -35.00 -1.02 -21.71
CA ASP A 616 -35.08 -1.04 -23.17
C ASP A 616 -36.23 -1.97 -23.62
N PRO A 617 -37.32 -1.44 -24.21
CA PRO A 617 -38.46 -2.26 -24.61
C PRO A 617 -38.12 -3.24 -25.75
N ASP A 618 -37.12 -2.92 -26.58
CA ASP A 618 -36.74 -3.75 -27.73
C ASP A 618 -35.78 -4.87 -27.33
N TYR A 619 -35.09 -4.71 -26.20
CA TYR A 619 -34.09 -5.65 -25.69
C TYR A 619 -34.29 -5.89 -24.19
N PRO A 620 -35.23 -6.78 -23.80
CA PRO A 620 -35.47 -7.13 -22.40
C PRO A 620 -34.19 -7.54 -21.69
N GLY A 621 -34.01 -7.07 -20.45
CA GLY A 621 -32.74 -7.26 -19.74
C GLY A 621 -31.74 -6.14 -19.94
N LEU A 622 -31.91 -5.23 -20.91
CA LEU A 622 -31.00 -4.10 -21.14
C LEU A 622 -31.63 -2.76 -20.72
N MET A 623 -30.78 -1.80 -20.39
CA MET A 623 -31.15 -0.41 -20.11
C MET A 623 -30.80 0.50 -21.30
N LYS A 624 -31.54 1.58 -21.51
CA LYS A 624 -31.21 2.64 -22.47
C LYS A 624 -31.23 4.03 -21.82
N PRO A 625 -30.46 5.01 -22.31
CA PRO A 625 -30.50 6.38 -21.82
C PRO A 625 -31.92 6.96 -21.86
N SER A 626 -32.28 7.71 -20.82
CA SER A 626 -33.53 8.47 -20.73
C SER A 626 -33.26 9.98 -20.73
N SER A 627 -34.31 10.78 -20.63
CA SER A 627 -34.17 12.22 -20.43
C SER A 627 -33.48 12.54 -19.09
N PRO A 628 -32.70 13.64 -19.00
CA PRO A 628 -32.07 14.05 -17.75
C PRO A 628 -33.08 14.23 -16.62
N GLY A 629 -32.72 13.81 -15.41
CA GLY A 629 -33.56 13.93 -14.20
C GLY A 629 -34.61 12.82 -14.03
N THR A 630 -34.64 11.81 -14.90
CA THR A 630 -35.57 10.68 -14.78
C THR A 630 -35.21 9.81 -13.57
N CYS A 631 -33.93 9.52 -13.37
CA CYS A 631 -33.45 8.60 -12.33
C CYS A 631 -32.10 9.07 -11.77
N LEU A 632 -32.12 9.74 -10.62
CA LEU A 632 -30.94 10.37 -10.04
C LEU A 632 -30.10 9.38 -9.22
N TYR A 633 -29.10 8.70 -9.80
CA TYR A 633 -28.18 7.84 -9.03
C TYR A 633 -26.89 8.54 -8.63
N LEU A 634 -26.46 9.58 -9.36
CA LEU A 634 -25.23 10.32 -9.11
C LEU A 634 -25.37 11.35 -7.97
N GLU A 635 -25.85 10.89 -6.81
CA GLU A 635 -25.98 11.71 -5.60
C GLU A 635 -25.10 11.17 -4.46
N PRO A 636 -24.47 12.04 -3.67
CA PRO A 636 -23.50 11.64 -2.65
C PRO A 636 -24.10 10.75 -1.54
N ASN A 637 -25.32 11.04 -1.10
CA ASN A 637 -26.06 10.21 -0.13
C ASN A 637 -26.31 8.77 -0.62
N LYS A 638 -26.49 8.56 -1.93
CA LYS A 638 -26.69 7.22 -2.51
C LYS A 638 -25.41 6.40 -2.48
N TRP A 639 -24.24 7.01 -2.64
CA TRP A 639 -22.96 6.29 -2.60
C TRP A 639 -22.72 5.57 -1.27
N VAL A 640 -23.13 6.20 -0.16
CA VAL A 640 -23.00 5.65 1.21
C VAL A 640 -24.26 4.93 1.70
N SER A 641 -25.32 4.88 0.89
CA SER A 641 -26.59 4.25 1.27
C SER A 641 -26.40 2.74 1.48
N LYS A 642 -27.10 2.21 2.50
CA LYS A 642 -27.19 0.77 2.75
C LYS A 642 -27.87 0.03 1.61
N ASP A 643 -28.65 0.74 0.78
CA ASP A 643 -29.39 0.14 -0.33
C ASP A 643 -28.50 -0.28 -1.51
N PHE A 644 -27.29 0.30 -1.59
CA PHE A 644 -26.36 0.13 -2.72
C PHE A 644 -24.95 -0.27 -2.25
N ASN A 645 -24.83 -0.79 -1.02
CA ASN A 645 -23.53 -1.05 -0.40
C ASN A 645 -22.86 -2.36 -0.83
N SER A 646 -23.59 -3.23 -1.54
CA SER A 646 -23.08 -4.50 -2.05
C SER A 646 -23.37 -4.67 -3.54
N ILE A 647 -22.54 -5.46 -4.20
CA ILE A 647 -22.72 -5.89 -5.59
C ILE A 647 -23.15 -7.35 -5.57
N GLU A 648 -24.21 -7.67 -6.29
CA GLU A 648 -24.69 -9.04 -6.51
C GLU A 648 -24.28 -9.51 -7.90
N HIS A 649 -23.88 -10.79 -7.96
CA HIS A 649 -23.74 -11.53 -9.21
C HIS A 649 -25.08 -12.16 -9.55
N ILE A 650 -25.66 -11.79 -10.69
CA ILE A 650 -27.00 -12.24 -11.07
C ILE A 650 -26.97 -13.74 -11.34
N ALA A 651 -25.95 -14.27 -12.02
CA ALA A 651 -25.70 -15.71 -12.05
C ALA A 651 -25.14 -16.23 -10.70
N PRO A 652 -25.57 -17.41 -10.22
CA PRO A 652 -25.09 -17.99 -8.97
C PRO A 652 -23.63 -18.49 -9.07
N GLN A 653 -22.87 -18.39 -7.97
CA GLN A 653 -21.48 -18.84 -7.89
C GLN A 653 -21.38 -20.37 -7.75
N LYS A 654 -22.26 -20.94 -6.90
CA LYS A 654 -22.40 -22.39 -6.72
C LYS A 654 -23.62 -22.84 -7.51
N GLN A 655 -23.38 -23.40 -8.69
CA GLN A 655 -24.44 -23.92 -9.55
C GLN A 655 -24.89 -25.30 -9.06
N SER A 656 -26.20 -25.57 -9.10
CA SER A 656 -26.73 -26.93 -8.93
C SER A 656 -26.86 -27.61 -10.30
N GLU A 657 -26.58 -28.91 -10.41
CA GLU A 657 -26.57 -29.66 -11.68
C GLU A 657 -27.93 -29.73 -12.43
N LYS A 658 -29.01 -29.15 -11.88
CA LYS A 658 -30.40 -29.39 -12.35
C LYS A 658 -31.20 -28.14 -12.73
N GLU A 659 -30.60 -26.95 -12.82
CA GLU A 659 -31.38 -25.69 -12.85
C GLU A 659 -31.11 -24.80 -14.07
N GLU A 660 -32.10 -24.00 -14.49
CA GLU A 660 -32.17 -23.18 -15.71
C GLU A 660 -30.93 -22.33 -16.05
N PHE A 661 -30.14 -21.90 -15.06
CA PHE A 661 -28.86 -21.20 -15.31
C PHE A 661 -27.81 -22.10 -16.00
N THR A 662 -27.80 -23.41 -15.70
CA THR A 662 -26.73 -24.34 -16.09
C THR A 662 -26.64 -24.62 -17.59
N GLN A 663 -27.76 -24.61 -18.32
CA GLN A 663 -27.72 -24.84 -19.78
C GLN A 663 -27.19 -23.61 -20.55
N ALA A 664 -27.07 -22.47 -19.89
CA ALA A 664 -26.83 -21.17 -20.53
C ALA A 664 -25.45 -20.55 -20.19
N TRP A 665 -24.68 -21.20 -19.30
CA TRP A 665 -23.42 -20.71 -18.73
C TRP A 665 -22.29 -21.73 -18.97
N ASP A 666 -21.51 -21.55 -20.04
CA ASP A 666 -20.30 -22.34 -20.33
C ASP A 666 -19.08 -21.74 -19.59
N ASP A 667 -18.10 -22.59 -19.23
CA ASP A 667 -16.79 -22.28 -18.61
C ASP A 667 -16.03 -21.11 -19.25
N SER A 668 -16.34 -20.74 -20.50
CA SER A 668 -15.73 -19.61 -21.21
C SER A 668 -16.25 -18.22 -20.82
N LEU A 669 -17.35 -18.09 -20.04
CA LEU A 669 -17.84 -16.79 -19.57
C LEU A 669 -17.17 -16.37 -18.26
N ASN A 670 -16.66 -15.14 -18.21
CA ASN A 670 -16.10 -14.61 -16.98
C ASN A 670 -17.22 -14.22 -16.00
N TYR A 671 -17.38 -15.02 -14.95
CA TYR A 671 -18.35 -14.82 -13.86
C TYR A 671 -18.35 -13.40 -13.29
N GLU A 672 -17.18 -12.76 -13.27
CA GLU A 672 -16.96 -11.43 -12.73
C GLU A 672 -17.35 -10.29 -13.68
N SER A 673 -17.84 -10.58 -14.89
CA SER A 673 -18.19 -9.57 -15.90
C SER A 673 -19.24 -8.57 -15.40
N ILE A 674 -19.01 -7.28 -15.65
CA ILE A 674 -19.91 -6.17 -15.25
C ILE A 674 -21.36 -6.37 -15.72
N GLY A 675 -21.61 -7.01 -16.87
CA GLY A 675 -22.97 -7.30 -17.34
C GLY A 675 -23.73 -8.30 -16.46
N ASN A 676 -23.02 -9.11 -15.67
CA ASN A 676 -23.57 -10.04 -14.68
C ASN A 676 -23.81 -9.39 -13.31
N LEU A 677 -23.57 -8.09 -13.15
CA LEU A 677 -23.60 -7.44 -11.84
C LEU A 677 -24.81 -6.51 -11.70
N THR A 678 -25.29 -6.37 -10.46
CA THR A 678 -26.23 -5.33 -10.04
C THR A 678 -25.94 -4.88 -8.62
N LEU A 679 -26.48 -3.74 -8.20
CA LEU A 679 -26.37 -3.27 -6.81
C LEU A 679 -27.51 -3.84 -5.99
N LEU A 680 -27.24 -4.19 -4.74
CA LEU A 680 -28.24 -4.63 -3.77
C LEU A 680 -27.88 -4.20 -2.34
N PRO A 681 -28.88 -4.15 -1.43
CA PRO A 681 -28.61 -4.06 0.00
C PRO A 681 -27.90 -5.34 0.50
N THR A 682 -26.87 -5.22 1.34
CA THR A 682 -26.04 -6.36 1.80
C THR A 682 -26.85 -7.54 2.34
N GLU A 683 -27.88 -7.26 3.16
CA GLU A 683 -28.68 -8.34 3.77
C GLU A 683 -29.55 -9.07 2.73
N ILE A 684 -30.04 -8.34 1.72
CA ILE A 684 -30.82 -8.91 0.63
C ILE A 684 -29.90 -9.70 -0.29
N ASN A 685 -28.73 -9.15 -0.61
CA ASN A 685 -27.69 -9.83 -1.39
C ASN A 685 -27.31 -11.18 -0.75
N SER A 686 -27.05 -11.19 0.55
CA SER A 686 -26.77 -12.43 1.30
C SER A 686 -27.91 -13.45 1.24
N SER A 687 -29.15 -12.95 1.19
CA SER A 687 -30.35 -13.81 1.13
C SER A 687 -30.64 -14.34 -0.28
N VAL A 688 -30.29 -13.60 -1.34
CA VAL A 688 -30.56 -13.97 -2.74
C VAL A 688 -29.41 -14.77 -3.38
N SER A 689 -28.24 -14.73 -2.77
CA SER A 689 -27.04 -15.42 -3.23
C SER A 689 -27.30 -16.91 -3.50
N ASN A 690 -26.81 -17.38 -4.65
CA ASN A 690 -26.94 -18.76 -5.12
C ASN A 690 -28.39 -19.30 -5.30
N LYS A 691 -29.42 -18.44 -5.30
CA LYS A 691 -30.79 -18.85 -5.66
C LYS A 691 -30.95 -19.07 -7.16
N THR A 692 -32.00 -19.82 -7.52
CA THR A 692 -32.51 -20.01 -8.89
C THR A 692 -32.98 -18.70 -9.52
N TRP A 693 -33.14 -18.68 -10.85
CA TRP A 693 -33.54 -17.47 -11.58
C TRP A 693 -34.87 -16.95 -11.06
N ILE A 694 -35.88 -17.81 -10.96
CA ILE A 694 -37.19 -17.45 -10.38
C ILE A 694 -37.06 -16.87 -8.97
N GLY A 695 -36.20 -17.46 -8.14
CA GLY A 695 -35.89 -16.97 -6.80
C GLY A 695 -35.29 -15.57 -6.82
N LYS A 696 -34.31 -15.32 -7.69
CA LYS A 696 -33.69 -13.99 -7.84
C LYS A 696 -34.67 -12.97 -8.43
N TRP A 697 -35.43 -13.34 -9.45
CA TRP A 697 -36.41 -12.49 -10.10
C TRP A 697 -37.49 -12.02 -9.13
N ILE A 698 -37.98 -12.88 -8.24
CA ILE A 698 -38.93 -12.48 -7.19
C ILE A 698 -38.32 -11.40 -6.28
N TYR A 699 -37.07 -11.56 -5.86
CA TYR A 699 -36.38 -10.57 -5.01
C TYR A 699 -36.20 -9.25 -5.76
N TYR A 700 -35.75 -9.31 -7.01
CA TYR A 700 -35.57 -8.14 -7.88
C TYR A 700 -36.87 -7.40 -8.12
N LYS A 701 -37.96 -8.13 -8.37
CA LYS A 701 -39.28 -7.54 -8.58
C LYS A 701 -39.83 -6.89 -7.30
N HIS A 702 -39.55 -7.42 -6.12
CA HIS A 702 -39.90 -6.72 -4.86
C HIS A 702 -39.16 -5.38 -4.71
N LEU A 703 -37.92 -5.26 -5.20
CA LEU A 703 -37.13 -4.03 -5.12
C LEU A 703 -37.46 -3.02 -6.23
N ALA A 704 -37.91 -3.51 -7.38
CA ALA A 704 -38.27 -2.73 -8.56
C ALA A 704 -39.78 -2.46 -8.69
N GLU A 705 -40.57 -2.76 -7.66
CA GLU A 705 -42.02 -2.52 -7.64
C GLU A 705 -42.36 -1.48 -6.58
N SER A 706 -43.21 -0.52 -6.96
CA SER A 706 -43.70 0.54 -6.07
C SER A 706 -45.18 0.38 -5.72
N ASN A 707 -45.92 -0.45 -6.47
CA ASN A 707 -47.32 -0.72 -6.24
C ASN A 707 -47.53 -1.77 -5.11
N PRO A 708 -48.17 -1.40 -3.98
CA PRO A 708 -48.42 -2.32 -2.87
C PRO A 708 -49.26 -3.54 -3.22
N ASP A 709 -50.16 -3.42 -4.20
CA ASP A 709 -51.04 -4.53 -4.61
C ASP A 709 -50.23 -5.60 -5.34
N ILE A 710 -49.33 -5.19 -6.25
CA ILE A 710 -48.42 -6.12 -6.95
C ILE A 710 -47.46 -6.78 -5.95
N ILE A 711 -46.96 -6.04 -4.95
CA ILE A 711 -46.11 -6.58 -3.89
C ILE A 711 -46.85 -7.64 -3.05
N LYS A 712 -48.15 -7.47 -2.82
CA LYS A 712 -48.98 -8.46 -2.11
C LYS A 712 -49.08 -9.75 -2.92
N ASP A 713 -49.31 -9.65 -4.22
CA ASP A 713 -49.41 -10.79 -5.13
C ASP A 713 -48.07 -11.54 -5.25
N LEU A 714 -46.94 -10.83 -5.22
CA LEU A 714 -45.60 -11.43 -5.24
C LEU A 714 -45.32 -12.36 -4.05
N LYS A 715 -45.95 -12.12 -2.89
CA LYS A 715 -45.84 -13.04 -1.75
C LYS A 715 -46.55 -14.36 -1.99
N GLN A 716 -47.64 -14.32 -2.75
CA GLN A 716 -48.34 -15.53 -3.14
C GLN A 716 -47.54 -16.25 -4.23
N GLU A 717 -47.06 -15.53 -5.24
CA GLU A 717 -46.22 -16.06 -6.31
C GLU A 717 -44.93 -16.71 -5.79
N ALA A 718 -44.33 -16.15 -4.73
CA ALA A 718 -43.19 -16.75 -4.04
C ALA A 718 -43.51 -18.09 -3.39
N LYS A 719 -44.70 -18.24 -2.79
CA LYS A 719 -45.15 -19.53 -2.22
C LYS A 719 -45.41 -20.55 -3.32
N ASP A 720 -46.07 -20.12 -4.39
CA ASP A 720 -46.45 -20.98 -5.51
C ASP A 720 -45.20 -21.50 -6.26
N SER A 721 -44.11 -20.72 -6.26
CA SER A 721 -42.81 -21.08 -6.86
C SER A 721 -41.84 -21.75 -5.86
N GLU A 722 -42.31 -22.17 -4.69
CA GLU A 722 -41.51 -22.77 -3.60
C GLU A 722 -40.34 -21.91 -3.08
N VAL A 723 -40.37 -20.59 -3.34
CA VAL A 723 -39.35 -19.64 -2.88
C VAL A 723 -39.68 -19.16 -1.47
N LYS A 724 -38.97 -19.70 -0.47
CA LYS A 724 -39.10 -19.27 0.92
C LYS A 724 -38.54 -17.86 1.12
N LEU A 725 -39.42 -16.91 1.42
CA LEU A 725 -39.10 -15.56 1.88
C LEU A 725 -39.18 -15.51 3.40
N GLU A 726 -38.03 -15.33 4.07
CA GLU A 726 -38.01 -15.18 5.52
C GLU A 726 -38.67 -13.87 5.95
N GLN A 727 -39.28 -13.85 7.15
CA GLN A 727 -39.92 -12.64 7.68
C GLN A 727 -38.93 -11.47 7.78
N LYS A 728 -37.65 -11.76 8.04
CA LYS A 728 -36.57 -10.78 8.02
C LYS A 728 -36.42 -10.14 6.64
N THR A 729 -36.36 -10.93 5.57
CA THR A 729 -36.27 -10.45 4.18
C THR A 729 -37.49 -9.61 3.79
N ILE A 730 -38.69 -10.01 4.20
CA ILE A 730 -39.92 -9.24 3.94
C ILE A 730 -39.86 -7.87 4.62
N ASN A 731 -39.33 -7.79 5.85
CA ASN A 731 -39.16 -6.52 6.54
C ASN A 731 -38.11 -5.65 5.86
N LEU A 732 -37.04 -6.24 5.31
CA LEU A 732 -36.04 -5.52 4.52
C LEU A 732 -36.64 -4.92 3.25
N PHE A 733 -37.48 -5.65 2.50
CA PHE A 733 -38.16 -5.10 1.32
C PHE A 733 -39.04 -3.89 1.65
N LYS A 734 -39.71 -3.90 2.80
CA LYS A 734 -40.52 -2.75 3.26
C LYS A 734 -39.69 -1.51 3.62
N GLN A 735 -38.42 -1.70 3.96
CA GLN A 735 -37.51 -0.63 4.37
C GLN A 735 -36.63 -0.15 3.21
N ALA A 736 -36.44 -0.98 2.18
CA ALA A 736 -35.65 -0.64 1.00
C ALA A 736 -36.35 0.45 0.17
N SER A 737 -35.57 1.41 -0.32
CA SER A 737 -36.07 2.36 -1.31
C SER A 737 -36.27 1.69 -2.67
N PHE A 738 -37.17 2.24 -3.49
CA PHE A 738 -37.42 1.78 -4.85
C PHE A 738 -36.14 1.79 -5.71
N GLN A 739 -35.83 0.65 -6.32
CA GLN A 739 -34.56 0.41 -7.02
C GLN A 739 -34.75 0.32 -8.54
N HIS A 740 -35.03 1.46 -9.18
CA HIS A 740 -35.26 1.56 -10.63
C HIS A 740 -34.20 0.83 -11.50
N HIS A 741 -32.92 0.83 -11.11
CA HIS A 741 -31.85 0.21 -11.89
C HIS A 741 -31.98 -1.32 -12.06
N ILE A 742 -32.84 -1.96 -11.27
CA ILE A 742 -33.13 -3.39 -11.33
C ILE A 742 -34.25 -3.68 -12.35
N GLU A 743 -35.08 -2.69 -12.71
CA GLU A 743 -36.20 -2.88 -13.64
C GLU A 743 -35.81 -3.53 -14.97
N PRO A 744 -34.70 -3.15 -15.64
CA PRO A 744 -34.28 -3.82 -16.87
C PRO A 744 -34.18 -5.34 -16.72
N ILE A 745 -33.66 -5.82 -15.57
CA ILE A 745 -33.51 -7.23 -15.26
C ILE A 745 -34.89 -7.88 -15.04
N VAL A 746 -35.79 -7.20 -14.31
CA VAL A 746 -37.14 -7.70 -14.03
C VAL A 746 -37.98 -7.85 -15.30
N LYS A 747 -37.75 -6.99 -16.31
CA LYS A 747 -38.44 -7.06 -17.61
C LYS A 747 -38.12 -8.31 -18.44
N LEU A 748 -37.09 -9.09 -18.09
CA LEU A 748 -36.89 -10.43 -18.67
C LEU A 748 -38.03 -11.40 -18.33
N GLY A 749 -38.74 -11.13 -17.24
CA GLY A 749 -39.81 -11.98 -16.76
C GLY A 749 -39.33 -13.22 -16.00
N LYS A 750 -40.30 -13.89 -15.38
CA LYS A 750 -40.07 -15.07 -14.55
C LYS A 750 -39.53 -16.27 -15.33
N ASP A 751 -39.94 -16.40 -16.59
CA ASP A 751 -39.51 -17.46 -17.52
C ASP A 751 -38.32 -17.02 -18.39
N GLY A 752 -37.71 -15.87 -18.08
CA GLY A 752 -36.57 -15.32 -18.80
C GLY A 752 -35.28 -16.12 -18.59
N THR A 753 -34.40 -16.15 -19.59
CA THR A 753 -33.13 -16.88 -19.50
C THR A 753 -31.95 -15.94 -19.32
N TRP A 754 -31.22 -16.06 -18.20
CA TRP A 754 -29.99 -15.32 -17.95
C TRP A 754 -28.77 -16.05 -18.52
N ASN A 755 -28.47 -15.82 -19.80
CA ASN A 755 -27.45 -16.57 -20.53
C ASN A 755 -26.19 -15.75 -20.86
N LYS A 756 -25.17 -16.44 -21.39
CA LYS A 756 -23.92 -15.83 -21.87
C LYS A 756 -24.13 -14.65 -22.80
N LYS A 757 -25.00 -14.80 -23.81
CA LYS A 757 -25.25 -13.76 -24.82
C LYS A 757 -25.82 -12.51 -24.18
N LEU A 758 -26.79 -12.65 -23.27
CA LEU A 758 -27.38 -11.54 -22.54
C LEU A 758 -26.36 -10.82 -21.65
N VAL A 759 -25.48 -11.55 -20.96
CA VAL A 759 -24.41 -10.93 -20.16
C VAL A 759 -23.43 -10.15 -21.04
N GLN A 760 -23.09 -10.67 -22.21
CA GLN A 760 -22.26 -9.97 -23.19
C GLN A 760 -22.96 -8.71 -23.71
N ASP A 761 -24.22 -8.81 -24.12
CA ASP A 761 -25.01 -7.69 -24.64
C ASP A 761 -25.19 -6.60 -23.58
N ARG A 762 -25.44 -6.98 -22.33
CA ARG A 762 -25.48 -6.05 -21.19
C ARG A 762 -24.12 -5.42 -20.93
N THR A 763 -23.03 -6.18 -21.00
CA THR A 763 -21.67 -5.64 -20.84
C THR A 763 -21.37 -4.60 -21.90
N GLU A 764 -21.66 -4.89 -23.16
CA GLU A 764 -21.49 -3.95 -24.26
C GLU A 764 -22.33 -2.69 -24.06
N ARG A 765 -23.60 -2.83 -23.66
CA ARG A 765 -24.50 -1.71 -23.38
C ARG A 765 -24.00 -0.83 -22.23
N ILE A 766 -23.54 -1.45 -21.14
CA ILE A 766 -22.93 -0.75 -20.01
C ILE A 766 -21.70 0.03 -20.48
N CYS A 767 -20.83 -0.58 -21.27
CA CYS A 767 -19.67 0.09 -21.84
C CYS A 767 -20.06 1.27 -22.74
N ASP A 768 -21.09 1.14 -23.57
CA ASP A 768 -21.55 2.23 -24.45
C ASP A 768 -22.03 3.44 -23.65
N ILE A 769 -22.92 3.22 -22.68
CA ILE A 769 -23.46 4.28 -21.82
C ILE A 769 -22.34 4.90 -20.98
N LEU A 770 -21.45 4.08 -20.44
CA LEU A 770 -20.31 4.54 -19.64
C LEU A 770 -19.39 5.44 -20.46
N TRP A 771 -19.00 5.01 -21.67
CA TRP A 771 -18.13 5.81 -22.53
C TRP A 771 -18.76 7.16 -22.83
N ASP A 772 -20.02 7.19 -23.26
CA ASP A 772 -20.66 8.44 -23.69
C ASP A 772 -20.70 9.47 -22.55
N ARG A 773 -20.93 9.02 -21.31
CA ARG A 773 -20.95 9.88 -20.11
C ARG A 773 -19.56 10.30 -19.64
N MET A 774 -18.60 9.37 -19.59
CA MET A 774 -17.23 9.72 -19.18
C MET A 774 -16.57 10.62 -20.22
N TYR A 775 -16.82 10.39 -21.51
CA TYR A 775 -16.35 11.24 -22.59
C TYR A 775 -16.99 12.63 -22.52
N GLN A 776 -18.31 12.72 -22.26
CA GLN A 776 -18.98 14.00 -22.03
C GLN A 776 -18.30 14.78 -20.91
N TRP A 777 -18.09 14.19 -19.73
CA TRP A 777 -17.38 14.85 -18.63
C TRP A 777 -15.94 15.24 -18.97
N LEU A 778 -15.24 14.46 -19.80
CA LEU A 778 -13.92 14.83 -20.31
C LEU A 778 -13.98 15.99 -21.30
N SER A 779 -15.05 16.13 -22.09
CA SER A 779 -15.18 17.18 -23.10
C SER A 779 -15.80 18.50 -22.63
N GLU A 780 -16.60 18.49 -21.56
CA GLU A 780 -17.29 19.68 -20.95
C GLU A 780 -16.36 20.68 -20.26
#